data_AF-A0A5N6L3M4-F1
#
_entry.id   AF-A0A5N6L3M4-F1
#
_cell.length_a   1.000
_cell.length_b   1.000
_cell.length_c   1.000
_cell.angle_alpha   90.00
_cell.angle_beta   90.00
_cell.angle_gamma   90.00
#
_symmetry.space_group_name_H-M   'P 1'
#
loop_
_entity.id
_entity.type
_entity.pdbx_description
1 polymer ?
#
loop_
_entity_poly.entity_id
_entity_poly.type
_entity_poly.pdbx_seq_one_letter_code
_entity_poly.pdbx_strand_id
1 'polypeptide(L)'
;MRCNQVLQEWLNEADLQSWGANMVRVIGQPFRERGYRVGGLRRHHWADACLNLEGGRHRAVECPCHFTAPQSAGRSSILGACIACGDLTPSPARKNPESGSSAGKMTIRASKFTPEVMLGAPRRSAGVPNSDASFVLYSVSTYDFEAHESSGEIRILDVEKNESAVVTKGKDTSNPLWLDDSNIALFRGAKEGQTELLIGPAKNFEAGAYVAGTIGGAADNLKITTTAKDQYRVAFSALANPDGSLYNGETAPKLHTTGKLYHSLYVRHWDTWIEPQRQAVWYASLTTTSEVEDASKTKVWSLSSAVNVLRGTSLECPMPPFGGGDHFDVGPKGVIFVAKDPDLDPALHTKCNVYVVPIDTAVTDATPSIYTTNMSVFKGAATSPRFSADGNSAAFLMMMADGYEADKNQLFTIPNIHRPAWIQHFLATDDGSGKWDQSPDTVAWSHDGRTLYLTAEKHGQKLLYHLPSNPAAAQSLPVALTTSNTVTSVSPLTDGSVFLTSSSIVDSSIYSLVNYTTRSPYVSQLSSHSHDGATFGLSASQVSDIWVTGAGKNSSTGDKVHAWVVKPSNFSKSRQYPLAFLVHGGPQGAWDNAWSTRWNPALFAEQGYVVVLPNPTGSTGYGQQFCDDIKENWGGTPYEDLVNCFEYIDEHLDYVDCKRAVALGASYGGYMMNWIQGHALGRKFKALVTHDGVFSTSYELATDEVYFINREFGRSDTSADRPNAYDRWDPAKHTDAWSTPHLIIHSELDYRLTMADGLAAFNVLQERGVESELLVFPDENHFVLKPENSLRWHETVFSFINRHVGLPTVGDKDLEQITKDPPRGGGRQGSTVCVCVCVCATRRIRGYRSNTLWARSLKSVAGADMASNQRRQRATDGTSSCGLAREAGARRQRTTCTCCPRANELARCLSPAIPPDTFASLPHSLSPNPSCCFALDLGAFPVVLQLLPAGRLLPHTMHFSRAFVAAAAIYLAPLALADDAATDAAAASSSEIIRPDFKPTELKAPFVEQFTDDWASRWQASHAKKELDGAETEEEWAFVGNWEVEEPIVYKGIEGDKGLVLKDKAAHHAISAKFPKAIDNKKKTLVVQYEVKLQDGLECGGAYMKLLQDNKKLKTDEFSNASPYVIMFGPDKCGSTNKVITAFSLMPIAPFC
;
A
#
# COMPACT_ATOMS: atom_id res chain seq x y z
N MET A 1 -17.80 37.18 44.80
CA MET A 1 -18.49 38.49 44.93
C MET A 1 -19.35 38.71 43.68
N ARG A 2 -20.44 39.47 43.83
CA ARG A 2 -21.17 40.37 42.90
C ARG A 2 -20.73 40.37 41.41
N CYS A 3 -21.63 40.16 40.43
CA CYS A 3 -22.63 41.11 39.84
C CYS A 3 -21.96 42.24 39.06
N ASN A 4 -22.43 42.72 37.89
CA ASN A 4 -23.67 42.53 37.09
C ASN A 4 -23.33 42.94 35.62
N GLN A 5 -23.99 42.57 34.50
CA GLN A 5 -25.32 42.88 33.90
C GLN A 5 -25.19 42.51 32.37
N VAL A 6 -26.19 42.36 31.48
CA VAL A 6 -27.61 41.93 31.48
C VAL A 6 -28.11 41.89 30.01
N LEU A 7 -28.82 40.81 29.60
CA LEU A 7 -29.68 40.60 28.40
C LEU A 7 -29.10 40.98 26.98
N GLN A 8 -29.37 40.30 25.85
CA GLN A 8 -30.62 39.82 25.22
C GLN A 8 -31.56 40.97 24.77
N GLU A 9 -32.36 40.87 23.70
CA GLU A 9 -32.87 39.72 22.93
C GLU A 9 -33.33 40.13 21.50
N TRP A 10 -33.96 39.22 20.72
CA TRP A 10 -34.75 39.44 19.47
C TRP A 10 -33.98 39.83 18.18
N LEU A 11 -34.28 39.38 16.96
CA LEU A 11 -35.12 38.31 16.34
C LEU A 11 -34.33 37.81 15.08
N ASN A 12 -34.26 36.54 14.67
CA ASN A 12 -35.26 35.64 14.06
C ASN A 12 -36.00 36.16 12.80
N GLU A 13 -35.86 35.44 11.67
CA GLU A 13 -36.72 35.45 10.46
C GLU A 13 -36.84 36.81 9.69
N ALA A 14 -37.13 36.92 8.39
CA ALA A 14 -36.99 36.08 7.17
C ALA A 14 -37.05 37.07 5.95
N ASP A 15 -37.04 36.74 4.65
CA ASP A 15 -37.13 35.46 3.93
C ASP A 15 -36.48 35.54 2.51
N LEU A 16 -36.49 34.41 1.80
CA LEU A 16 -36.36 34.13 0.36
C LEU A 16 -36.54 35.26 -0.70
N GLN A 17 -35.69 35.16 -1.75
CA GLN A 17 -35.91 35.58 -3.16
C GLN A 17 -36.00 37.12 -3.42
N SER A 18 -35.68 37.69 -4.59
CA SER A 18 -35.67 37.13 -5.95
C SER A 18 -34.76 37.93 -6.93
N TRP A 19 -34.31 37.26 -8.01
CA TRP A 19 -33.80 37.84 -9.29
C TRP A 19 -32.47 38.65 -9.23
N GLY A 20 -31.73 38.84 -10.33
CA GLY A 20 -31.86 38.19 -11.64
C GLY A 20 -31.12 38.89 -12.80
N ALA A 21 -29.87 38.46 -13.05
CA ALA A 21 -29.05 38.70 -14.26
C ALA A 21 -28.60 40.16 -14.57
N ASN A 22 -27.64 40.25 -15.52
CA ASN A 22 -27.18 41.44 -16.25
C ASN A 22 -26.38 42.51 -15.45
N MET A 23 -25.40 43.22 -16.01
CA MET A 23 -24.47 42.92 -17.13
C MET A 23 -23.34 44.00 -17.15
N VAL A 24 -22.11 43.60 -17.51
CA VAL A 24 -21.20 44.28 -18.46
C VAL A 24 -20.87 45.80 -18.32
N ARG A 25 -19.54 46.09 -18.35
CA ARG A 25 -18.81 47.33 -18.76
C ARG A 25 -18.55 48.49 -17.75
N VAL A 26 -17.25 48.64 -17.44
CA VAL A 26 -16.34 49.72 -17.95
C VAL A 26 -16.89 51.15 -18.08
N ILE A 27 -16.20 52.13 -17.46
CA ILE A 27 -15.60 53.34 -18.11
C ILE A 27 -14.81 54.21 -17.08
N GLY A 28 -13.61 54.65 -17.48
CA GLY A 28 -13.11 56.03 -17.28
C GLY A 28 -12.71 56.57 -15.88
N GLN A 29 -11.46 57.01 -15.75
CA GLN A 29 -11.11 58.15 -14.89
C GLN A 29 -11.66 59.47 -15.50
N PRO A 30 -11.68 60.59 -14.76
CA PRO A 30 -10.55 61.54 -14.96
C PRO A 30 -10.07 62.32 -13.71
N PHE A 31 -8.76 62.26 -13.47
CA PHE A 31 -7.84 63.41 -13.33
C PHE A 31 -8.27 64.73 -12.59
N ARG A 32 -7.64 64.94 -11.41
CA ARG A 32 -6.57 65.96 -11.14
C ARG A 32 -6.88 67.26 -10.35
N GLU A 33 -5.80 67.77 -9.74
CA GLU A 33 -5.51 69.11 -9.18
C GLU A 33 -5.93 69.38 -7.70
N ARG A 34 -5.24 70.21 -6.89
CA ARG A 34 -4.11 71.16 -7.14
C ARG A 34 -3.23 71.45 -5.90
N GLY A 35 -1.91 71.69 -6.08
CA GLY A 35 -1.04 72.47 -5.16
C GLY A 35 -0.05 71.70 -4.22
N TYR A 36 1.10 72.24 -3.79
CA TYR A 36 1.77 73.53 -4.14
C TYR A 36 3.28 73.59 -3.71
N ARG A 37 4.20 73.97 -4.63
CA ARG A 37 5.61 74.51 -4.44
C ARG A 37 6.69 73.65 -3.70
N VAL A 38 8.02 73.85 -3.84
CA VAL A 38 8.99 74.28 -4.89
C VAL A 38 10.41 74.08 -4.32
N GLY A 39 11.51 73.73 -5.04
CA GLY A 39 11.69 73.31 -6.44
C GLY A 39 13.16 73.39 -6.92
N GLY A 40 13.48 72.82 -8.10
CA GLY A 40 14.72 73.04 -8.88
C GLY A 40 15.74 71.88 -8.93
N LEU A 41 16.45 71.58 -10.04
CA LEU A 41 16.44 72.23 -11.37
C LEU A 41 17.05 71.32 -12.51
N ARG A 42 16.28 71.00 -13.58
CA ARG A 42 16.70 70.47 -14.94
C ARG A 42 17.34 69.06 -14.99
N ARG A 43 17.25 68.22 -16.05
CA ARG A 43 16.48 68.01 -17.33
C ARG A 43 16.77 66.54 -17.79
N HIS A 44 16.17 65.85 -18.79
CA HIS A 44 15.24 66.12 -19.92
C HIS A 44 14.35 64.84 -20.18
N HIS A 45 13.28 64.84 -21.01
CA HIS A 45 13.17 64.35 -22.42
C HIS A 45 14.23 63.31 -22.91
N TRP A 46 13.96 62.32 -23.77
CA TRP A 46 12.84 61.95 -24.69
C TRP A 46 12.67 60.39 -24.73
N ALA A 47 11.75 59.73 -25.47
CA ALA A 47 10.31 59.88 -25.74
C ALA A 47 9.81 58.69 -26.63
N ASP A 48 8.54 58.25 -26.43
CA ASP A 48 7.48 57.91 -27.42
C ASP A 48 7.69 56.89 -28.58
N ALA A 49 6.67 56.17 -29.12
CA ALA A 49 5.30 55.82 -28.68
C ALA A 49 4.60 54.80 -29.64
N CYS A 50 3.51 54.15 -29.19
CA CYS A 50 2.37 53.51 -29.92
C CYS A 50 2.64 52.44 -31.01
N LEU A 51 1.81 51.40 -31.24
CA LEU A 51 0.38 51.40 -31.65
C LEU A 51 -0.30 50.00 -31.50
N ASN A 52 -1.63 49.93 -31.66
CA ASN A 52 -2.43 48.67 -31.73
C ASN A 52 -2.78 48.30 -33.19
N LEU A 53 -3.10 47.02 -33.48
CA LEU A 53 -4.43 46.57 -33.98
C LEU A 53 -4.48 45.06 -34.38
N GLU A 54 -5.68 44.61 -34.79
CA GLU A 54 -6.22 43.25 -34.81
C GLU A 54 -5.87 42.36 -36.03
N GLY A 55 -5.85 41.04 -35.81
CA GLY A 55 -6.58 40.07 -36.64
C GLY A 55 -5.88 39.35 -37.82
N GLY A 56 -6.16 38.03 -37.98
CA GLY A 56 -6.10 37.38 -39.29
C GLY A 56 -5.42 36.00 -39.43
N ARG A 57 -6.19 34.92 -39.18
CA ARG A 57 -6.23 33.60 -39.89
C ARG A 57 -4.97 32.99 -40.57
N HIS A 58 -4.74 31.70 -40.27
CA HIS A 58 -4.16 30.61 -41.13
C HIS A 58 -2.93 30.94 -42.01
N ARG A 59 -1.81 30.20 -41.88
CA ARG A 59 -1.67 28.81 -42.36
C ARG A 59 -0.45 28.10 -41.75
N ALA A 60 -0.36 26.78 -41.94
CA ALA A 60 0.80 25.97 -41.58
C ALA A 60 2.03 26.28 -42.46
N VAL A 61 3.22 26.07 -41.88
CA VAL A 61 4.51 25.97 -42.58
C VAL A 61 5.26 24.79 -41.98
N GLU A 62 5.85 23.95 -42.82
CA GLU A 62 6.63 22.78 -42.43
C GLU A 62 8.06 23.19 -42.05
N CYS A 63 8.66 22.53 -41.05
CA CYS A 63 10.07 22.73 -40.70
C CYS A 63 10.95 21.64 -41.35
N PRO A 64 11.79 21.96 -42.36
CA PRO A 64 12.86 21.07 -42.78
C PRO A 64 14.05 21.19 -41.81
N CYS A 65 14.50 20.07 -41.24
CA CYS A 65 15.70 20.03 -40.40
C CYS A 65 16.96 19.96 -41.27
N HIS A 66 17.92 20.87 -41.05
CA HIS A 66 19.38 20.63 -41.09
C HIS A 66 20.13 21.94 -40.82
N PHE A 67 21.17 21.91 -39.97
CA PHE A 67 22.55 22.26 -40.37
C PHE A 67 23.56 21.82 -39.29
N THR A 68 24.85 22.03 -39.56
CA THR A 68 25.99 21.36 -38.90
C THR A 68 26.71 22.21 -37.86
N ALA A 69 27.52 21.56 -37.01
CA ALA A 69 28.49 22.22 -36.14
C ALA A 69 29.66 22.89 -36.91
N PRO A 70 30.35 23.85 -36.27
CA PRO A 70 31.74 24.20 -36.60
C PRO A 70 32.72 24.01 -35.42
N GLN A 71 34.01 23.86 -35.71
CA GLN A 71 35.12 23.82 -34.74
C GLN A 71 36.10 24.98 -34.95
N SER A 72 36.76 25.45 -33.86
CA SER A 72 38.03 26.21 -33.85
C SER A 72 37.99 27.63 -34.48
N ALA A 73 38.93 28.58 -34.24
CA ALA A 73 40.12 28.72 -33.37
C ALA A 73 40.26 30.24 -33.01
N GLY A 74 41.13 30.76 -32.12
CA GLY A 74 42.18 30.21 -31.25
C GLY A 74 43.26 31.30 -30.93
N ARG A 75 44.28 30.96 -30.11
CA ARG A 75 45.44 31.81 -29.68
C ARG A 75 45.10 32.89 -28.59
N SER A 76 46.02 33.40 -27.76
CA SER A 76 47.49 33.28 -27.74
C SER A 76 48.16 33.57 -26.36
N SER A 77 49.43 33.15 -26.26
CA SER A 77 50.63 33.87 -25.72
C SER A 77 51.22 33.62 -24.30
N ILE A 78 52.56 33.49 -24.31
CA ILE A 78 53.59 33.70 -23.25
C ILE A 78 53.54 32.73 -22.03
N LEU A 79 54.46 31.78 -21.78
CA LEU A 79 55.91 31.53 -22.05
C LEU A 79 56.85 31.96 -20.90
N GLY A 80 57.39 30.97 -20.18
CA GLY A 80 58.49 31.09 -19.23
C GLY A 80 59.17 29.73 -19.03
N ALA A 81 60.47 29.65 -19.30
CA ALA A 81 61.32 28.45 -19.15
C ALA A 81 62.39 28.73 -18.06
N CYS A 82 63.30 27.83 -17.65
CA CYS A 82 63.67 26.48 -18.07
C CYS A 82 64.49 25.83 -16.93
N ILE A 83 64.66 24.49 -16.91
CA ILE A 83 65.92 23.76 -16.60
C ILE A 83 65.66 22.23 -16.65
N ALA A 84 66.65 21.47 -17.15
CA ALA A 84 66.67 20.00 -17.24
C ALA A 84 67.69 19.43 -16.21
N CYS A 85 68.07 18.14 -16.13
CA CYS A 85 67.91 16.97 -17.01
C CYS A 85 68.07 15.68 -16.17
N GLY A 86 67.82 14.49 -16.75
CA GLY A 86 68.07 13.21 -16.06
C GLY A 86 67.52 11.99 -16.80
N ASP A 87 68.29 11.44 -17.72
CA ASP A 87 67.90 10.32 -18.60
C ASP A 87 67.83 8.94 -17.92
N LEU A 88 67.02 8.03 -18.45
CA LEU A 88 67.52 6.87 -19.24
C LEU A 88 66.41 5.96 -19.81
N THR A 89 66.79 5.14 -20.79
CA THR A 89 66.00 4.08 -21.47
C THR A 89 66.83 2.78 -21.48
N PRO A 90 66.40 1.61 -22.02
CA PRO A 90 65.14 1.21 -22.67
C PRO A 90 64.51 -0.12 -22.13
N SER A 91 63.49 -0.64 -22.82
CA SER A 91 62.76 -1.90 -22.50
C SER A 91 63.44 -3.17 -23.06
N PRO A 92 63.08 -4.40 -22.59
CA PRO A 92 62.10 -5.20 -23.36
C PRO A 92 61.07 -5.98 -22.50
N ALA A 93 60.01 -6.49 -23.14
CA ALA A 93 58.80 -7.03 -22.50
C ALA A 93 58.66 -8.57 -22.46
N ARG A 94 57.69 -9.10 -21.68
CA ARG A 94 56.89 -10.31 -22.05
C ARG A 94 55.64 -10.60 -21.17
N LYS A 95 54.53 -10.88 -21.88
CA LYS A 95 53.34 -11.71 -21.54
C LYS A 95 52.33 -11.29 -20.44
N ASN A 96 51.06 -11.30 -20.84
CA ASN A 96 49.86 -11.45 -19.98
C ASN A 96 49.75 -12.88 -19.40
N PRO A 97 48.92 -13.06 -18.37
CA PRO A 97 47.74 -13.93 -18.50
C PRO A 97 46.40 -13.18 -18.36
N GLU A 98 45.29 -13.88 -18.61
CA GLU A 98 43.96 -13.32 -18.89
C GLU A 98 43.20 -12.77 -17.67
N SER A 99 42.35 -11.77 -17.91
CA SER A 99 41.41 -11.21 -16.93
C SER A 99 40.05 -11.92 -17.00
N GLY A 100 39.63 -12.56 -15.91
CA GLY A 100 38.27 -13.08 -15.77
C GLY A 100 37.26 -11.94 -15.64
N SER A 101 36.36 -11.80 -16.61
CA SER A 101 35.28 -10.80 -16.58
C SER A 101 34.13 -11.28 -15.69
N SER A 102 33.80 -10.53 -14.64
CA SER A 102 32.54 -10.69 -13.92
C SER A 102 31.40 -10.11 -14.76
N ALA A 103 30.49 -10.97 -15.21
CA ALA A 103 29.32 -10.54 -15.98
C ALA A 103 28.41 -9.66 -15.10
N GLY A 104 28.36 -8.36 -15.38
CA GLY A 104 27.37 -7.46 -14.78
C GLY A 104 25.96 -7.84 -15.25
N LYS A 105 24.97 -7.79 -14.34
CA LYS A 105 23.54 -7.86 -14.72
C LYS A 105 23.29 -6.78 -15.78
N MET A 106 22.90 -7.18 -16.99
CA MET A 106 22.59 -6.21 -18.05
C MET A 106 21.38 -5.37 -17.66
N THR A 107 21.48 -4.04 -17.84
CA THR A 107 20.34 -3.15 -17.69
C THR A 107 19.31 -3.49 -18.77
N ILE A 108 18.23 -4.18 -18.40
CA ILE A 108 17.13 -4.46 -19.30
C ILE A 108 16.43 -3.13 -19.63
N ARG A 109 16.75 -2.56 -20.79
CA ARG A 109 15.87 -1.58 -21.43
C ARG A 109 14.60 -2.32 -21.85
N ALA A 110 13.58 -2.27 -21.01
CA ALA A 110 12.28 -2.83 -21.31
C ALA A 110 11.75 -2.17 -22.59
N SER A 111 11.51 -2.96 -23.63
CA SER A 111 11.03 -2.46 -24.93
C SER A 111 9.54 -2.09 -24.93
N LYS A 112 8.86 -2.34 -23.80
CA LYS A 112 7.49 -1.93 -23.44
C LYS A 112 7.40 -1.78 -21.92
N PHE A 113 6.56 -0.89 -21.44
CA PHE A 113 6.15 -0.84 -20.04
C PHE A 113 5.04 -1.86 -19.78
N THR A 114 5.20 -2.72 -18.78
CA THR A 114 4.25 -3.80 -18.40
C THR A 114 4.09 -3.85 -16.87
N PRO A 115 3.05 -4.51 -16.32
CA PRO A 115 2.88 -4.63 -14.87
C PRO A 115 4.10 -5.24 -14.18
N GLU A 116 4.63 -6.34 -14.72
CA GLU A 116 5.86 -7.00 -14.25
C GLU A 116 7.05 -6.02 -14.23
N VAL A 117 7.28 -5.28 -15.33
CA VAL A 117 8.34 -4.27 -15.44
C VAL A 117 8.15 -3.12 -14.44
N MET A 118 6.91 -2.69 -14.19
CA MET A 118 6.60 -1.65 -13.20
C MET A 118 6.81 -2.14 -11.76
N LEU A 119 6.37 -3.36 -11.46
CA LEU A 119 6.36 -3.92 -10.11
C LEU A 119 7.76 -4.34 -9.66
N GLY A 120 8.57 -4.86 -10.58
CA GLY A 120 9.99 -5.19 -10.41
C GLY A 120 10.97 -4.02 -10.65
N ALA A 121 10.49 -2.82 -11.02
CA ALA A 121 11.34 -1.64 -11.12
C ALA A 121 11.93 -1.25 -9.73
N PRO A 122 13.21 -0.84 -9.62
CA PRO A 122 13.82 -0.47 -8.34
C PRO A 122 13.22 0.81 -7.76
N ARG A 123 12.37 0.71 -6.75
CA ARG A 123 11.66 1.83 -6.12
C ARG A 123 12.64 2.61 -5.24
N ARG A 124 12.90 3.89 -5.55
CA ARG A 124 13.69 4.79 -4.70
C ARG A 124 12.82 5.39 -3.60
N SER A 125 13.37 5.58 -2.40
CA SER A 125 12.77 6.43 -1.37
C SER A 125 12.86 7.91 -1.75
N ALA A 126 12.29 8.79 -0.92
CA ALA A 126 12.73 10.18 -0.88
C ALA A 126 14.25 10.27 -0.64
N GLY A 127 14.89 11.25 -1.26
CA GLY A 127 16.31 11.55 -1.06
C GLY A 127 16.55 12.32 0.23
N VAL A 128 17.60 11.94 0.97
CA VAL A 128 18.07 12.61 2.18
C VAL A 128 19.42 13.27 1.89
N PRO A 129 19.46 14.59 1.58
CA PRO A 129 20.68 15.31 1.24
C PRO A 129 21.56 15.57 2.48
N ASN A 130 22.86 15.76 2.26
CA ASN A 130 23.74 16.41 3.24
C ASN A 130 23.53 17.95 3.21
N SER A 131 24.33 18.73 3.95
CA SER A 131 24.06 20.17 4.18
C SER A 131 24.02 21.06 2.92
N ASP A 132 24.68 20.64 1.84
CA ASP A 132 24.76 21.30 0.52
C ASP A 132 24.17 20.45 -0.63
N ALA A 133 23.60 19.28 -0.32
CA ALA A 133 23.11 18.28 -1.27
C ALA A 133 24.13 17.82 -2.35
N SER A 134 25.44 17.96 -2.13
CA SER A 134 26.46 17.32 -2.97
C SER A 134 26.39 15.78 -2.90
N PHE A 135 25.86 15.25 -1.79
CA PHE A 135 25.56 13.83 -1.58
C PHE A 135 24.12 13.62 -1.11
N VAL A 136 23.44 12.65 -1.71
CA VAL A 136 22.05 12.29 -1.36
C VAL A 136 21.97 10.80 -1.02
N LEU A 137 21.55 10.48 0.21
CA LEU A 137 21.22 9.11 0.62
C LEU A 137 19.82 8.76 0.15
N TYR A 138 19.59 7.51 -0.21
CA TYR A 138 18.26 6.98 -0.47
C TYR A 138 18.23 5.46 -0.35
N SER A 139 17.08 4.91 0.00
CA SER A 139 16.84 3.47 -0.02
C SER A 139 16.34 3.04 -1.40
N VAL A 140 16.63 1.81 -1.80
CA VAL A 140 16.10 1.16 -3.00
C VAL A 140 15.52 -0.20 -2.63
N SER A 141 14.26 -0.43 -3.00
CA SER A 141 13.63 -1.75 -2.94
C SER A 141 13.29 -2.25 -4.34
N THR A 142 13.63 -3.51 -4.62
CA THR A 142 13.37 -4.18 -5.91
C THR A 142 12.61 -5.48 -5.63
N TYR A 143 11.75 -5.94 -6.53
CA TYR A 143 11.20 -7.30 -6.50
C TYR A 143 11.67 -8.06 -7.74
N ASP A 144 12.13 -9.29 -7.55
CA ASP A 144 12.62 -10.18 -8.60
C ASP A 144 11.62 -11.34 -8.78
N PHE A 145 10.86 -11.32 -9.89
CA PHE A 145 9.84 -12.33 -10.19
C PHE A 145 10.43 -13.68 -10.65
N GLU A 146 11.71 -13.77 -11.01
CA GLU A 146 12.37 -15.06 -11.29
C GLU A 146 12.78 -15.78 -9.99
N ALA A 147 13.11 -15.00 -8.95
CA ALA A 147 13.52 -15.50 -7.63
C ALA A 147 12.40 -15.45 -6.57
N HIS A 148 11.25 -14.85 -6.90
CA HIS A 148 10.13 -14.53 -6.01
C HIS A 148 10.52 -13.76 -4.73
N GLU A 149 11.58 -12.95 -4.78
CA GLU A 149 12.11 -12.24 -3.61
C GLU A 149 12.25 -10.73 -3.81
N SER A 150 11.99 -9.97 -2.75
CA SER A 150 12.43 -8.58 -2.67
C SER A 150 13.96 -8.50 -2.47
N SER A 151 14.57 -7.36 -2.76
CA SER A 151 15.90 -6.97 -2.26
C SER A 151 15.90 -5.52 -1.79
N GLY A 152 16.78 -5.20 -0.84
CA GLY A 152 16.93 -3.87 -0.25
C GLY A 152 18.39 -3.41 -0.28
N GLU A 153 18.62 -2.16 -0.71
CA GLU A 153 19.91 -1.48 -0.64
C GLU A 153 19.71 -0.07 -0.08
N ILE A 154 20.65 0.38 0.76
CA ILE A 154 20.83 1.81 1.04
C ILE A 154 21.95 2.29 0.11
N ARG A 155 21.72 3.45 -0.53
CA ARG A 155 22.57 4.00 -1.58
C ARG A 155 22.88 5.47 -1.33
N ILE A 156 23.98 5.90 -1.93
CA ILE A 156 24.41 7.30 -1.99
C ILE A 156 24.51 7.72 -3.45
N LEU A 157 24.11 8.95 -3.77
CA LEU A 157 24.31 9.63 -5.04
C LEU A 157 25.36 10.73 -4.85
N ASP A 158 26.41 10.73 -5.66
CA ASP A 158 27.34 11.85 -5.87
C ASP A 158 26.72 12.76 -6.95
N VAL A 159 26.23 13.93 -6.57
CA VAL A 159 25.41 14.78 -7.45
C VAL A 159 26.26 15.47 -8.54
N GLU A 160 27.53 15.76 -8.25
CA GLU A 160 28.47 16.33 -9.23
C GLU A 160 28.76 15.34 -10.38
N LYS A 161 28.94 14.05 -10.05
CA LYS A 161 29.22 12.99 -11.04
C LYS A 161 27.97 12.35 -11.64
N ASN A 162 26.82 12.52 -10.98
CA ASN A 162 25.60 11.75 -11.21
C ASN A 162 25.85 10.22 -11.12
N GLU A 163 26.71 9.82 -10.17
CA GLU A 163 27.11 8.43 -9.92
C GLU A 163 26.52 7.94 -8.58
N SER A 164 26.06 6.69 -8.50
CA SER A 164 25.56 6.11 -7.25
C SER A 164 26.31 4.86 -6.82
N ALA A 165 26.77 4.86 -5.56
CA ALA A 165 27.32 3.71 -4.88
C ALA A 165 26.31 3.07 -3.91
N VAL A 166 26.53 1.80 -3.59
CA VAL A 166 25.86 1.12 -2.47
C VAL A 166 26.57 1.52 -1.18
N VAL A 167 25.78 1.84 -0.15
CA VAL A 167 26.24 2.13 1.22
C VAL A 167 26.19 0.84 2.04
N THR A 168 25.08 0.11 1.96
CA THR A 168 24.96 -1.26 2.50
C THR A 168 23.78 -2.02 1.85
N LYS A 169 23.75 -3.35 2.01
CA LYS A 169 22.68 -4.23 1.50
C LYS A 169 22.00 -4.98 2.65
N GLY A 170 20.68 -5.00 2.65
CA GLY A 170 19.88 -5.66 3.68
C GLY A 170 18.39 -5.37 3.53
N LYS A 171 17.54 -6.30 3.97
CA LYS A 171 16.10 -6.04 4.20
C LYS A 171 15.85 -5.51 5.63
N ASP A 172 16.84 -5.71 6.48
CA ASP A 172 16.95 -5.36 7.88
C ASP A 172 17.42 -3.92 8.12
N THR A 173 18.00 -3.25 7.11
CA THR A 173 18.54 -1.88 7.26
C THR A 173 17.56 -0.80 6.81
N SER A 174 17.32 0.22 7.64
CA SER A 174 16.32 1.27 7.42
C SER A 174 16.76 2.65 7.91
N ASN A 175 15.97 3.68 7.56
CA ASN A 175 16.09 5.07 8.04
C ASN A 175 17.49 5.74 7.94
N PRO A 176 18.17 5.70 6.77
CA PRO A 176 19.47 6.36 6.60
C PRO A 176 19.38 7.89 6.70
N LEU A 177 20.24 8.50 7.51
CA LEU A 177 20.37 9.96 7.64
C LEU A 177 21.82 10.40 7.91
N TRP A 178 22.11 11.69 7.73
CA TRP A 178 23.41 12.29 7.99
C TRP A 178 23.56 12.76 9.46
N LEU A 179 24.71 12.48 10.07
CA LEU A 179 25.14 13.05 11.36
C LEU A 179 26.01 14.31 11.18
N ASP A 180 26.79 14.30 10.11
CA ASP A 180 27.60 15.39 9.55
C ASP A 180 27.80 15.08 8.05
N ASP A 181 28.48 15.94 7.27
CA ASP A 181 28.68 15.75 5.82
C ASP A 181 29.63 14.59 5.43
N SER A 182 29.97 13.69 6.36
CA SER A 182 30.83 12.53 6.12
C SER A 182 30.36 11.25 6.81
N ASN A 183 29.62 11.36 7.92
CA ASN A 183 29.13 10.24 8.72
C ASN A 183 27.61 10.15 8.69
N ILE A 184 27.11 8.91 8.64
CA ILE A 184 25.67 8.61 8.58
C ILE A 184 25.27 7.71 9.74
N ALA A 185 23.99 7.77 10.09
CA ALA A 185 23.32 6.84 10.98
C ALA A 185 22.21 6.09 10.23
N LEU A 186 21.97 4.83 10.60
CA LEU A 186 20.86 4.02 10.13
C LEU A 186 20.47 2.97 11.18
N PHE A 187 19.25 2.45 11.08
CA PHE A 187 18.80 1.30 11.88
C PHE A 187 19.09 -0.03 11.18
N ARG A 188 19.32 -1.07 11.98
CA ARG A 188 19.38 -2.47 11.52
C ARG A 188 18.57 -3.39 12.44
N GLY A 189 17.72 -4.23 11.87
CA GLY A 189 17.02 -5.31 12.57
C GLY A 189 18.01 -6.38 13.06
N ALA A 190 17.89 -6.77 14.34
CA ALA A 190 18.77 -7.71 15.00
C ALA A 190 17.98 -8.93 15.54
N LYS A 191 18.67 -9.81 16.28
CA LYS A 191 18.05 -11.02 16.85
C LYS A 191 16.97 -10.68 17.86
N GLU A 192 16.01 -11.60 18.02
CA GLU A 192 14.94 -11.49 19.02
C GLU A 192 14.12 -10.20 18.88
N GLY A 193 13.95 -9.68 17.66
CA GLY A 193 13.15 -8.48 17.37
C GLY A 193 13.78 -7.16 17.80
N GLN A 194 15.08 -7.12 18.13
CA GLN A 194 15.81 -5.91 18.53
C GLN A 194 16.16 -5.02 17.31
N THR A 195 16.50 -3.75 17.55
CA THR A 195 17.02 -2.82 16.53
C THR A 195 18.34 -2.20 16.98
N GLU A 196 19.37 -2.26 16.15
CA GLU A 196 20.67 -1.63 16.36
C GLU A 196 20.75 -0.28 15.64
N LEU A 197 21.32 0.74 16.30
CA LEU A 197 21.73 1.99 15.66
C LEU A 197 23.17 1.84 15.17
N LEU A 198 23.38 1.86 13.86
CA LEU A 198 24.72 1.81 13.26
C LEU A 198 25.16 3.22 12.86
N ILE A 199 26.45 3.50 13.06
CA ILE A 199 27.09 4.76 12.67
C ILE A 199 28.40 4.47 11.94
N GLY A 200 28.67 5.18 10.84
CA GLY A 200 29.90 5.02 10.05
C GLY A 200 30.05 6.04 8.92
N PRO A 201 31.21 6.07 8.23
CA PRO A 201 31.50 7.01 7.15
C PRO A 201 30.73 6.64 5.87
N ALA A 202 30.01 7.60 5.29
CA ALA A 202 29.04 7.39 4.21
C ALA A 202 29.59 6.64 2.99
N LYS A 203 30.85 6.91 2.63
CA LYS A 203 31.53 6.36 1.43
C LYS A 203 32.27 5.03 1.67
N ASN A 204 32.30 4.54 2.90
CA ASN A 204 32.97 3.29 3.28
C ASN A 204 32.24 2.60 4.45
N PHE A 205 30.91 2.59 4.40
CA PHE A 205 30.10 2.28 5.58
C PHE A 205 30.28 0.83 6.05
N GLU A 206 30.20 -0.17 5.16
CA GLU A 206 30.32 -1.59 5.57
C GLU A 206 31.65 -1.95 6.26
N ALA A 207 32.73 -1.22 5.99
CA ALA A 207 34.05 -1.43 6.61
C ALA A 207 34.37 -0.46 7.76
N GLY A 208 33.60 0.62 7.92
CA GLY A 208 33.82 1.66 8.93
C GLY A 208 32.69 1.83 9.95
N ALA A 209 31.58 1.11 9.79
CA ALA A 209 30.42 1.22 10.66
C ALA A 209 30.52 0.32 11.90
N TYR A 210 29.94 0.79 13.00
CA TYR A 210 29.81 0.09 14.26
C TYR A 210 28.44 0.33 14.89
N VAL A 211 28.04 -0.52 15.83
CA VAL A 211 26.80 -0.36 16.59
C VAL A 211 27.04 0.65 17.71
N ALA A 212 26.35 1.80 17.66
CA ALA A 212 26.38 2.83 18.69
C ALA A 212 25.48 2.50 19.90
N GLY A 213 24.48 1.65 19.70
CA GLY A 213 23.63 1.07 20.75
C GLY A 213 22.52 0.19 20.19
N THR A 214 21.80 -0.51 21.07
CA THR A 214 20.76 -1.47 20.73
C THR A 214 19.48 -1.18 21.50
N ILE A 215 18.35 -1.21 20.80
CA ILE A 215 16.98 -1.02 21.29
C ILE A 215 16.36 -2.42 21.45
N GLY A 216 15.74 -2.68 22.61
CA GLY A 216 15.25 -4.02 23.01
C GLY A 216 14.02 -4.54 22.26
N GLY A 217 13.64 -3.91 21.16
CA GLY A 217 12.46 -4.18 20.34
C GLY A 217 12.53 -3.38 19.04
N ALA A 218 11.58 -3.61 18.13
CA ALA A 218 11.59 -3.01 16.80
C ALA A 218 11.39 -1.48 16.86
N ALA A 219 12.29 -0.74 16.21
CA ALA A 219 12.25 0.71 16.12
C ALA A 219 12.33 1.19 14.66
N ASP A 220 11.65 2.29 14.37
CA ASP A 220 11.56 2.93 13.05
C ASP A 220 11.54 4.47 13.21
N ASN A 221 11.42 5.21 12.11
CA ASN A 221 11.27 6.66 12.07
C ASN A 221 12.39 7.43 12.79
N LEU A 222 13.63 6.94 12.66
CA LEU A 222 14.84 7.56 13.21
C LEU A 222 14.97 9.04 12.80
N LYS A 223 15.09 9.91 13.79
CA LYS A 223 15.47 11.33 13.65
C LYS A 223 16.61 11.67 14.59
N ILE A 224 17.55 12.50 14.13
CA ILE A 224 18.67 12.97 14.94
C ILE A 224 18.82 14.49 14.78
N THR A 225 19.12 15.19 15.88
CA THR A 225 19.32 16.65 15.91
C THR A 225 20.44 17.04 16.86
N THR A 226 21.24 18.04 16.51
CA THR A 226 22.43 18.46 17.26
C THR A 226 22.05 19.31 18.48
N THR A 227 22.30 18.81 19.70
CA THR A 227 22.03 19.57 20.94
C THR A 227 23.22 20.40 21.39
N ALA A 228 24.44 19.92 21.14
CA ALA A 228 25.69 20.63 21.34
C ALA A 228 26.75 20.08 20.37
N LYS A 229 27.95 20.67 20.33
CA LYS A 229 29.03 20.14 19.51
C LYS A 229 29.32 18.68 19.89
N ASP A 230 29.29 17.79 18.90
CA ASP A 230 29.53 16.34 19.03
C ASP A 230 28.56 15.62 20.00
N GLN A 231 27.38 16.23 20.23
CA GLN A 231 26.28 15.67 21.03
C GLN A 231 24.94 15.84 20.30
N TYR A 232 24.18 14.76 20.20
CA TYR A 232 22.90 14.75 19.51
C TYR A 232 21.78 14.21 20.41
N ARG A 233 20.55 14.65 20.14
CA ARG A 233 19.32 13.99 20.59
C ARG A 233 18.83 13.10 19.44
N VAL A 234 18.57 11.85 19.77
CA VAL A 234 17.96 10.84 18.88
C VAL A 234 16.50 10.69 19.28
N ALA A 235 15.61 10.58 18.29
CA ALA A 235 14.22 10.19 18.49
C ALA A 235 13.81 9.10 17.48
N PHE A 236 12.89 8.23 17.87
CA PHE A 236 12.38 7.13 17.03
C PHE A 236 11.01 6.68 17.51
N SER A 237 10.27 5.94 16.69
CA SER A 237 9.03 5.27 17.09
C SER A 237 9.27 3.80 17.43
N ALA A 238 8.68 3.32 18.53
CA ALA A 238 8.62 1.89 18.84
C ALA A 238 7.38 1.59 19.71
N LEU A 239 6.85 0.37 19.60
CA LEU A 239 5.68 -0.06 20.35
C LEU A 239 5.94 -0.06 21.87
N ALA A 240 4.95 0.40 22.62
CA ALA A 240 4.93 0.38 24.08
C ALA A 240 3.78 -0.49 24.61
N ASN A 241 4.01 -1.10 25.76
CA ASN A 241 2.95 -1.69 26.58
C ASN A 241 2.13 -0.58 27.29
N PRO A 242 0.94 -0.89 27.83
CA PRO A 242 0.11 0.06 28.58
C PRO A 242 0.77 0.72 29.81
N ASP A 243 1.89 0.19 30.32
CA ASP A 243 2.68 0.81 31.39
C ASP A 243 3.78 1.77 30.88
N GLY A 244 3.91 1.91 29.56
CA GLY A 244 4.95 2.71 28.90
C GLY A 244 6.33 2.02 28.83
N SER A 245 6.43 0.72 29.14
CA SER A 245 7.62 -0.10 28.83
C SER A 245 7.69 -0.46 27.35
N LEU A 246 8.88 -0.77 26.85
CA LEU A 246 9.11 -1.15 25.45
C LEU A 246 8.50 -2.52 25.18
N TYR A 247 7.68 -2.64 24.14
CA TYR A 247 7.12 -3.91 23.68
C TYR A 247 7.96 -4.54 22.59
N ASN A 248 8.04 -5.87 22.61
CA ASN A 248 8.73 -6.67 21.61
C ASN A 248 7.90 -7.94 21.34
N GLY A 249 7.29 -8.02 20.14
CA GLY A 249 6.39 -9.11 19.77
C GLY A 249 7.08 -10.48 19.60
N GLU A 250 8.37 -10.52 19.28
CA GLU A 250 9.14 -11.77 19.12
C GLU A 250 9.42 -12.45 20.47
N THR A 251 9.52 -11.66 21.55
CA THR A 251 9.76 -12.15 22.92
C THR A 251 8.50 -12.15 23.81
N ALA A 252 7.38 -11.63 23.31
CA ALA A 252 6.11 -11.59 24.02
C ALA A 252 5.55 -13.01 24.32
N PRO A 253 4.90 -13.23 25.48
CA PRO A 253 4.22 -14.49 25.78
C PRO A 253 3.12 -14.80 24.76
N LYS A 254 3.22 -15.94 24.08
CA LYS A 254 2.23 -16.35 23.07
C LYS A 254 0.89 -16.73 23.71
N LEU A 255 -0.18 -16.08 23.27
CA LEU A 255 -1.54 -16.35 23.74
C LEU A 255 -2.02 -17.74 23.27
N HIS A 256 -2.85 -18.39 24.10
CA HIS A 256 -3.45 -19.69 23.80
C HIS A 256 -4.77 -19.61 23.01
N THR A 257 -5.27 -18.40 22.74
CA THR A 257 -6.48 -18.13 21.96
C THR A 257 -6.27 -16.91 21.07
N THR A 258 -6.95 -16.88 19.92
CA THR A 258 -7.02 -15.74 19.01
C THR A 258 -8.29 -14.91 19.20
N GLY A 259 -9.21 -15.33 20.08
CA GLY A 259 -10.47 -14.63 20.33
C GLY A 259 -10.23 -13.28 21.02
N LYS A 260 -10.71 -12.21 20.39
CA LYS A 260 -10.64 -10.83 20.93
C LYS A 260 -11.99 -10.41 21.53
N LEU A 261 -11.94 -9.58 22.56
CA LEU A 261 -13.12 -9.02 23.23
C LEU A 261 -12.95 -7.51 23.37
N TYR A 262 -13.94 -6.76 22.90
CA TYR A 262 -13.98 -5.30 22.92
C TYR A 262 -15.19 -4.79 23.69
N HIS A 263 -15.09 -3.60 24.28
CA HIS A 263 -16.11 -2.98 25.13
C HIS A 263 -16.48 -1.54 24.71
N SER A 264 -15.85 -1.02 23.67
CA SER A 264 -16.02 0.32 23.11
C SER A 264 -15.79 0.27 21.59
N LEU A 265 -15.98 1.39 20.89
CA LEU A 265 -15.70 1.50 19.47
C LEU A 265 -14.18 1.57 19.17
N TYR A 266 -13.84 1.60 17.88
CA TYR A 266 -12.51 1.42 17.29
C TYR A 266 -11.84 0.09 17.67
N VAL A 267 -12.52 -0.99 17.30
CA VAL A 267 -12.07 -2.39 17.47
C VAL A 267 -11.05 -2.83 16.41
N ARG A 268 -11.07 -2.20 15.24
CA ARG A 268 -10.24 -2.49 14.07
C ARG A 268 -9.96 -1.20 13.30
N HIS A 269 -8.88 -1.17 12.52
CA HIS A 269 -8.48 -0.04 11.67
C HIS A 269 -7.73 -0.56 10.43
N TRP A 270 -8.22 -0.20 9.24
CA TRP A 270 -7.82 -0.61 7.88
C TRP A 270 -7.76 -2.12 7.59
N ASP A 271 -6.90 -2.85 8.29
CA ASP A 271 -6.65 -4.30 8.14
C ASP A 271 -6.38 -5.02 9.47
N THR A 272 -6.22 -4.26 10.55
CA THR A 272 -5.68 -4.73 11.83
C THR A 272 -6.70 -4.55 12.95
N TRP A 273 -6.88 -5.60 13.76
CA TRP A 273 -7.67 -5.55 14.99
C TRP A 273 -6.86 -4.92 16.13
N ILE A 274 -7.33 -3.81 16.69
CA ILE A 274 -6.60 -2.99 17.66
C ILE A 274 -6.18 -3.83 18.88
N GLU A 275 -4.87 -3.84 19.18
CA GLU A 275 -4.28 -4.50 20.35
C GLU A 275 -4.21 -3.56 21.57
N PRO A 276 -3.79 -4.02 22.77
CA PRO A 276 -3.51 -3.14 23.91
C PRO A 276 -2.25 -2.27 23.78
N GLN A 277 -1.27 -2.69 22.98
CA GLN A 277 -0.02 -1.96 22.72
C GLN A 277 -0.27 -0.70 21.87
N ARG A 278 0.58 0.32 22.04
CA ARG A 278 0.49 1.60 21.31
C ARG A 278 1.84 2.01 20.74
N GLN A 279 1.86 2.66 19.59
CA GLN A 279 3.06 3.32 19.08
C GLN A 279 3.43 4.51 19.98
N ALA A 280 4.70 4.61 20.35
CA ALA A 280 5.22 5.70 21.15
C ALA A 280 6.50 6.29 20.55
N VAL A 281 6.67 7.60 20.72
CA VAL A 281 7.93 8.28 20.45
C VAL A 281 8.87 8.06 21.65
N TRP A 282 10.09 7.64 21.35
CA TRP A 282 11.19 7.46 22.30
C TRP A 282 12.29 8.47 21.99
N TYR A 283 13.04 8.90 23.02
CA TYR A 283 14.22 9.74 22.82
C TYR A 283 15.42 9.27 23.64
N ALA A 284 16.62 9.53 23.11
CA ALA A 284 17.90 9.17 23.70
C ALA A 284 18.96 10.25 23.39
N SER A 285 20.10 10.20 24.08
CA SER A 285 21.29 11.00 23.76
C SER A 285 22.31 10.15 23.03
N LEU A 286 22.98 10.76 22.05
CA LEU A 286 24.10 10.18 21.32
C LEU A 286 25.32 11.08 21.53
N THR A 287 26.33 10.57 22.24
CA THR A 287 27.48 11.38 22.70
C THR A 287 28.81 10.69 22.43
N THR A 288 29.87 11.47 22.19
CA THR A 288 31.22 10.91 21.97
C THR A 288 31.90 10.50 23.27
N THR A 289 32.37 9.26 23.38
CA THR A 289 33.28 8.82 24.46
C THR A 289 34.73 9.14 24.10
N SER A 290 35.39 10.00 24.88
CA SER A 290 36.75 10.51 24.58
C SER A 290 37.84 9.85 25.46
N GLU A 291 38.01 8.53 25.39
CA GLU A 291 39.05 7.80 26.14
C GLU A 291 39.87 6.83 25.27
N VAL A 292 40.73 7.38 24.40
CA VAL A 292 41.99 6.72 23.98
C VAL A 292 43.08 7.79 23.83
N GLU A 293 44.23 7.61 24.50
CA GLU A 293 45.43 8.42 24.29
C GLU A 293 46.25 7.94 23.07
N ASP A 294 45.67 8.06 21.87
CA ASP A 294 46.43 7.91 20.62
C ASP A 294 46.01 8.99 19.59
N ALA A 295 46.89 9.29 18.63
CA ALA A 295 46.76 10.39 17.70
C ALA A 295 45.80 10.13 16.53
N SER A 296 45.39 8.88 16.31
CA SER A 296 44.43 8.44 15.28
C SER A 296 42.97 8.57 15.75
N LYS A 297 42.54 9.80 16.05
CA LYS A 297 41.25 10.10 16.70
C LYS A 297 40.00 9.92 15.80
N THR A 298 39.56 8.68 15.63
CA THR A 298 38.20 8.37 15.18
C THR A 298 37.20 8.72 16.28
N LYS A 299 36.14 9.49 15.97
CA LYS A 299 35.05 9.74 16.91
C LYS A 299 34.21 8.46 17.08
N VAL A 300 34.02 8.03 18.33
CA VAL A 300 33.09 6.95 18.68
C VAL A 300 31.92 7.53 19.45
N TRP A 301 30.71 7.38 18.91
CA TRP A 301 29.46 7.81 19.53
C TRP A 301 28.76 6.63 20.20
N SER A 302 28.16 6.86 21.37
CA SER A 302 27.37 5.86 22.09
C SER A 302 25.97 6.39 22.40
N LEU A 303 24.96 5.54 22.22
CA LEU A 303 23.55 5.82 22.47
C LEU A 303 23.18 5.51 23.93
N SER A 304 22.53 6.44 24.61
CA SER A 304 21.98 6.20 25.95
C SER A 304 20.79 5.23 25.93
N SER A 305 20.39 4.74 27.11
CA SER A 305 19.03 4.23 27.30
C SER A 305 17.99 5.23 26.78
N ALA A 306 16.93 4.72 26.15
CA ALA A 306 15.86 5.52 25.58
C ALA A 306 14.68 5.70 26.56
N VAL A 307 14.08 6.88 26.56
CA VAL A 307 12.95 7.25 27.40
C VAL A 307 11.71 7.42 26.53
N ASN A 308 10.61 6.78 26.91
CA ASN A 308 9.30 6.92 26.26
C ASN A 308 8.71 8.30 26.58
N VAL A 309 8.47 9.11 25.54
CA VAL A 309 7.93 10.47 25.64
C VAL A 309 6.47 10.46 26.12
N LEU A 310 5.71 9.41 25.77
CA LEU A 310 4.27 9.26 26.02
C LEU A 310 3.96 8.46 27.30
N ARG A 311 4.98 8.08 28.09
CA ARG A 311 4.83 7.25 29.30
C ARG A 311 3.79 7.82 30.28
N GLY A 312 2.82 7.00 30.66
CA GLY A 312 1.75 7.39 31.60
C GLY A 312 0.60 8.15 30.95
N THR A 313 0.52 8.18 29.62
CA THR A 313 -0.62 8.71 28.85
C THR A 313 -1.30 7.61 28.03
N SER A 314 -2.50 7.90 27.53
CA SER A 314 -3.22 7.10 26.53
C SER A 314 -2.95 7.53 25.08
N LEU A 315 -1.99 8.43 24.87
CA LEU A 315 -1.66 8.95 23.53
C LEU A 315 -0.95 7.89 22.69
N GLU A 316 -1.03 8.06 21.37
CA GLU A 316 -0.35 7.21 20.39
C GLU A 316 0.33 8.09 19.33
N CYS A 317 1.63 7.88 19.11
CA CYS A 317 2.37 8.57 18.05
C CYS A 317 3.60 7.74 17.61
N PRO A 318 3.80 7.50 16.29
CA PRO A 318 2.90 7.85 15.18
C PRO A 318 1.53 7.16 15.29
N MET A 319 0.53 7.67 14.58
CA MET A 319 -0.83 7.10 14.61
C MET A 319 -0.97 6.08 13.47
N PRO A 320 -1.41 4.83 13.76
CA PRO A 320 -1.59 3.82 12.72
C PRO A 320 -2.76 4.16 11.75
N PRO A 321 -2.83 3.50 10.57
CA PRO A 321 -1.78 2.67 9.99
C PRO A 321 -0.71 3.48 9.23
N PHE A 322 -1.00 4.73 8.86
CA PHE A 322 -0.19 5.50 7.90
C PHE A 322 0.85 6.45 8.50
N GLY A 323 0.71 6.82 9.78
CA GLY A 323 1.62 7.78 10.39
C GLY A 323 3.04 7.25 10.56
N GLY A 324 4.03 8.11 10.36
CA GLY A 324 5.44 7.79 10.59
C GLY A 324 6.21 8.95 11.21
N GLY A 325 7.46 9.12 10.78
CA GLY A 325 8.36 10.20 11.20
C GLY A 325 7.92 11.59 10.77
N ASP A 326 6.76 11.72 10.14
CA ASP A 326 6.10 12.98 9.83
C ASP A 326 5.14 13.42 10.94
N HIS A 327 4.57 12.50 11.73
CA HIS A 327 3.69 12.80 12.88
C HIS A 327 4.41 13.39 14.10
N PHE A 328 5.75 13.32 14.15
CA PHE A 328 6.56 13.91 15.21
C PHE A 328 7.83 14.55 14.66
N ASP A 329 8.47 15.39 15.48
CA ASP A 329 9.74 16.02 15.16
C ASP A 329 10.58 16.26 16.42
N VAL A 330 11.91 16.37 16.25
CA VAL A 330 12.86 16.50 17.35
C VAL A 330 13.79 17.68 17.11
N GLY A 331 13.79 18.62 18.06
CA GLY A 331 14.61 19.82 18.04
C GLY A 331 15.69 19.77 19.12
N PRO A 332 16.67 20.69 19.08
CA PRO A 332 17.69 20.81 20.13
C PRO A 332 17.09 21.07 21.52
N LYS A 333 15.84 21.55 21.60
CA LYS A 333 15.14 21.91 22.85
C LYS A 333 13.90 21.08 23.20
N GLY A 334 13.58 20.03 22.45
CA GLY A 334 12.40 19.22 22.77
C GLY A 334 11.98 18.21 21.70
N VAL A 335 10.81 17.62 21.93
CA VAL A 335 10.04 16.80 20.98
C VAL A 335 8.69 17.48 20.76
N ILE A 336 8.15 17.42 19.53
CA ILE A 336 6.80 17.85 19.19
C ILE A 336 6.12 16.72 18.41
N PHE A 337 4.84 16.46 18.66
CA PHE A 337 4.11 15.39 17.99
C PHE A 337 2.60 15.67 17.86
N VAL A 338 1.92 14.93 17.00
CA VAL A 338 0.45 14.89 16.91
C VAL A 338 -0.08 13.52 17.30
N ALA A 339 -1.22 13.51 17.99
CA ALA A 339 -1.96 12.30 18.38
C ALA A 339 -3.47 12.60 18.41
N LYS A 340 -4.32 11.57 18.21
CA LYS A 340 -5.78 11.68 18.39
C LYS A 340 -6.11 12.18 19.81
N ASP A 341 -7.22 12.88 19.95
CA ASP A 341 -7.67 13.38 21.26
C ASP A 341 -8.03 12.21 22.19
N PRO A 342 -7.40 12.06 23.37
CA PRO A 342 -7.60 10.91 24.24
C PRO A 342 -8.94 10.89 24.97
N ASP A 343 -9.68 12.02 24.98
CA ASP A 343 -11.00 12.13 25.61
C ASP A 343 -12.16 11.88 24.62
N LEU A 344 -11.87 11.57 23.35
CA LEU A 344 -12.84 11.34 22.28
C LEU A 344 -12.75 9.92 21.69
N ASP A 345 -13.84 9.42 21.13
CA ASP A 345 -13.86 8.12 20.46
C ASP A 345 -13.20 8.22 19.06
N PRO A 346 -12.08 7.53 18.81
CA PRO A 346 -11.33 7.68 17.56
C PRO A 346 -12.02 7.10 16.33
N ALA A 347 -13.12 6.35 16.48
CA ALA A 347 -13.99 5.94 15.38
C ALA A 347 -15.01 7.02 15.00
N LEU A 348 -15.33 7.95 15.90
CA LEU A 348 -16.37 8.99 15.73
C LEU A 348 -15.80 10.40 15.55
N HIS A 349 -14.51 10.60 15.75
CA HIS A 349 -13.83 11.90 15.72
C HIS A 349 -12.53 11.86 14.91
N THR A 350 -12.26 12.93 14.15
CA THR A 350 -10.97 13.14 13.44
C THR A 350 -9.99 13.95 14.27
N LYS A 351 -10.44 14.53 15.39
CA LYS A 351 -9.64 15.45 16.20
C LYS A 351 -8.28 14.88 16.62
N CYS A 352 -7.22 15.58 16.23
CA CYS A 352 -5.85 15.33 16.71
C CYS A 352 -5.29 16.65 17.26
N ASN A 353 -4.67 16.61 18.45
CA ASN A 353 -4.03 17.79 19.04
C ASN A 353 -2.52 17.76 18.77
N VAL A 354 -1.86 18.92 18.88
CA VAL A 354 -0.38 18.99 18.90
C VAL A 354 0.10 18.96 20.35
N TYR A 355 1.15 18.20 20.61
CA TYR A 355 1.76 18.01 21.91
C TYR A 355 3.23 18.43 21.85
N VAL A 356 3.62 19.33 22.75
CA VAL A 356 4.98 19.88 22.86
C VAL A 356 5.61 19.39 24.16
N VAL A 357 6.86 18.92 24.06
CA VAL A 357 7.65 18.40 25.18
C VAL A 357 9.00 19.13 25.23
N PRO A 358 9.12 20.22 26.01
CA PRO A 358 10.39 20.92 26.21
C PRO A 358 11.39 20.06 26.99
N ILE A 359 12.64 20.01 26.51
CA ILE A 359 13.74 19.22 27.06
C ILE A 359 15.04 20.05 26.98
N ASP A 360 15.23 20.95 27.95
CA ASP A 360 16.41 21.83 28.06
C ASP A 360 17.64 21.15 28.69
N THR A 361 17.46 19.96 29.28
CA THR A 361 18.52 19.22 29.99
C THR A 361 18.91 17.93 29.26
N ALA A 362 19.93 17.23 29.78
CA ALA A 362 20.27 15.88 29.36
C ALA A 362 19.09 14.91 29.58
N VAL A 363 19.14 13.74 28.93
CA VAL A 363 18.17 12.66 29.14
C VAL A 363 18.21 12.19 30.60
N THR A 364 17.04 11.99 31.19
CA THR A 364 16.86 11.45 32.56
C THR A 364 15.66 10.52 32.57
N ASP A 365 15.60 9.57 33.50
CA ASP A 365 14.48 8.62 33.62
C ASP A 365 13.13 9.25 34.07
N ALA A 366 13.12 10.56 34.37
CA ALA A 366 11.91 11.29 34.71
C ALA A 366 10.96 11.38 33.51
N THR A 367 9.67 11.14 33.73
CA THR A 367 8.63 11.31 32.69
C THR A 367 8.57 12.78 32.27
N PRO A 368 8.69 13.10 30.96
CA PRO A 368 8.63 14.48 30.48
C PRO A 368 7.27 15.16 30.71
N SER A 369 7.27 16.48 30.91
CA SER A 369 6.03 17.27 30.95
C SER A 369 5.52 17.53 29.54
N ILE A 370 4.38 16.92 29.20
CA ILE A 370 3.70 17.10 27.91
C ILE A 370 2.72 18.28 28.01
N TYR A 371 2.73 19.17 27.02
CA TYR A 371 1.79 20.29 26.90
C TYR A 371 1.00 20.18 25.60
N THR A 372 -0.32 20.15 25.69
CA THR A 372 -1.23 20.20 24.54
C THR A 372 -1.41 21.64 24.04
N THR A 373 -1.44 21.83 22.73
CA THR A 373 -2.17 22.94 22.11
C THR A 373 -3.65 22.59 22.05
N ASN A 374 -4.51 23.51 22.50
CA ASN A 374 -5.96 23.34 22.44
C ASN A 374 -6.58 24.67 22.00
N MET A 375 -7.41 24.63 20.97
CA MET A 375 -7.96 25.78 20.27
C MET A 375 -9.48 25.67 20.21
N SER A 376 -10.21 26.72 20.57
CA SER A 376 -11.67 26.67 20.71
C SER A 376 -12.42 26.54 19.37
N VAL A 377 -11.83 27.05 18.29
CA VAL A 377 -12.39 27.04 16.93
C VAL A 377 -11.93 25.80 16.15
N PHE A 378 -10.67 25.41 16.27
CA PHE A 378 -10.07 24.34 15.49
C PHE A 378 -10.17 23.00 16.22
N LYS A 379 -10.89 22.04 15.61
CA LYS A 379 -11.26 20.76 16.21
C LYS A 379 -11.02 19.55 15.31
N GLY A 380 -10.50 19.75 14.10
CA GLY A 380 -10.14 18.64 13.20
C GLY A 380 -8.78 18.02 13.52
N ALA A 381 -8.21 17.32 12.56
CA ALA A 381 -6.87 16.75 12.67
C ALA A 381 -5.78 17.85 12.66
N ALA A 382 -4.79 17.73 13.54
CA ALA A 382 -3.50 18.38 13.42
C ALA A 382 -2.47 17.46 12.75
N THR A 383 -1.62 18.03 11.89
CA THR A 383 -0.63 17.29 11.08
C THR A 383 0.68 18.07 10.92
N SER A 384 1.71 17.42 10.37
CA SER A 384 3.01 18.01 10.00
C SER A 384 3.70 18.89 11.06
N PRO A 385 3.81 18.50 12.34
CA PRO A 385 4.51 19.30 13.34
C PRO A 385 6.02 19.36 13.06
N ARG A 386 6.64 20.56 13.05
CA ARG A 386 8.10 20.76 12.81
C ARG A 386 8.69 21.87 13.65
N PHE A 387 9.88 21.66 14.21
CA PHE A 387 10.64 22.71 14.88
C PHE A 387 11.33 23.66 13.88
N SER A 388 11.58 24.90 14.31
CA SER A 388 12.64 25.74 13.73
C SER A 388 14.03 25.16 14.04
N ALA A 389 15.04 25.45 13.22
CA ALA A 389 16.38 24.88 13.37
C ALA A 389 17.06 25.14 14.73
N ASP A 390 16.66 26.21 15.43
CA ASP A 390 17.13 26.56 16.78
C ASP A 390 16.30 25.93 17.93
N GLY A 391 15.24 25.20 17.60
CA GLY A 391 14.29 24.59 18.53
C GLY A 391 13.48 25.56 19.38
N ASN A 392 13.51 26.88 19.12
CA ASN A 392 12.75 27.85 19.91
C ASN A 392 11.28 27.92 19.49
N SER A 393 11.00 27.75 18.20
CA SER A 393 9.66 27.81 17.61
C SER A 393 9.27 26.46 17.00
N ALA A 394 7.98 26.28 16.76
CA ALA A 394 7.46 25.19 15.95
C ALA A 394 6.37 25.69 14.98
N ALA A 395 6.16 24.96 13.89
CA ALA A 395 5.06 25.11 12.96
C ALA A 395 4.25 23.81 12.92
N PHE A 396 2.97 23.91 12.62
CA PHE A 396 2.08 22.75 12.41
C PHE A 396 0.91 23.14 11.49
N LEU A 397 0.22 22.14 10.98
CA LEU A 397 -1.02 22.28 10.23
C LEU A 397 -2.19 21.76 11.08
N MET A 398 -3.37 22.37 10.95
CA MET A 398 -4.56 21.93 11.68
C MET A 398 -5.85 22.26 10.92
N MET A 399 -6.77 21.29 10.86
CA MET A 399 -8.12 21.41 10.32
C MET A 399 -9.07 22.06 11.34
N MET A 400 -10.08 22.78 10.84
CA MET A 400 -11.10 23.42 11.67
C MET A 400 -12.18 22.42 12.12
N ALA A 401 -12.66 21.57 11.22
CA ALA A 401 -13.80 20.69 11.43
C ALA A 401 -13.43 19.31 11.98
N ASP A 402 -14.07 18.92 13.08
CA ASP A 402 -14.06 17.54 13.58
C ASP A 402 -15.00 16.65 12.74
N GLY A 403 -14.65 15.37 12.63
CA GLY A 403 -15.37 14.39 11.82
C GLY A 403 -15.19 14.55 10.30
N TYR A 404 -14.35 15.48 9.84
CA TYR A 404 -14.06 15.68 8.41
C TYR A 404 -12.55 15.62 8.17
N GLU A 405 -12.12 14.59 7.41
CA GLU A 405 -10.70 14.34 7.13
C GLU A 405 -10.17 15.07 5.89
N ALA A 406 -11.07 15.64 5.08
CA ALA A 406 -10.74 16.47 3.92
C ALA A 406 -11.11 17.94 4.12
N ASP A 407 -11.19 18.37 5.38
CA ASP A 407 -11.23 19.80 5.72
C ASP A 407 -9.89 20.47 5.35
N LYS A 408 -9.92 21.79 5.14
CA LYS A 408 -8.73 22.53 4.78
C LYS A 408 -7.79 22.64 5.98
N ASN A 409 -6.59 22.07 5.87
CA ASN A 409 -5.50 22.35 6.79
C ASN A 409 -5.21 23.86 6.79
N GLN A 410 -4.97 24.43 7.96
CA GLN A 410 -4.52 25.82 8.09
C GLN A 410 -3.20 25.87 8.86
N LEU A 411 -2.38 26.88 8.57
CA LEU A 411 -1.01 26.96 9.05
C LEU A 411 -0.92 27.73 10.36
N PHE A 412 -0.18 27.17 11.31
CA PHE A 412 0.06 27.76 12.63
C PHE A 412 1.54 27.73 13.01
N THR A 413 1.94 28.68 13.86
CA THR A 413 3.22 28.61 14.59
C THR A 413 3.05 28.78 16.09
N ILE A 414 3.97 28.16 16.83
CA ILE A 414 4.23 28.37 18.26
C ILE A 414 5.56 29.14 18.34
N PRO A 415 5.59 30.47 18.59
CA PRO A 415 6.83 31.26 18.56
C PRO A 415 7.76 31.03 19.76
N ASN A 416 7.31 30.28 20.75
CA ASN A 416 8.10 29.89 21.91
C ASN A 416 7.57 28.57 22.48
N ILE A 417 8.33 27.48 22.37
CA ILE A 417 7.90 26.13 22.77
C ILE A 417 7.68 25.97 24.29
N HIS A 418 8.27 26.84 25.12
CA HIS A 418 8.00 26.93 26.57
C HIS A 418 6.72 27.74 26.89
N ARG A 419 6.03 28.25 25.87
CA ARG A 419 4.71 28.88 25.94
C ARG A 419 3.78 28.29 24.86
N PRO A 420 3.49 26.98 24.87
CA PRO A 420 2.79 26.31 23.77
C PRO A 420 1.37 26.83 23.50
N ALA A 421 0.73 27.47 24.49
CA ALA A 421 -0.55 28.18 24.31
C ALA A 421 -0.43 29.51 23.53
N TRP A 422 0.78 30.02 23.26
CA TRP A 422 0.99 31.14 22.37
C TRP A 422 1.10 30.63 20.93
N ILE A 423 -0.06 30.55 20.27
CA ILE A 423 -0.21 30.10 18.89
C ILE A 423 -0.50 31.32 18.00
N GLN A 424 0.00 31.33 16.77
CA GLN A 424 -0.33 32.32 15.76
C GLN A 424 -0.91 31.66 14.50
N HIS A 425 -2.03 32.18 14.00
CA HIS A 425 -2.69 31.71 12.78
C HIS A 425 -2.21 32.52 11.57
N PHE A 426 -1.84 31.86 10.47
CA PHE A 426 -1.47 32.51 9.22
C PHE A 426 -2.69 32.81 8.36
N LEU A 427 -2.69 33.96 7.67
CA LEU A 427 -3.71 34.32 6.67
C LEU A 427 -5.17 34.24 7.18
N ALA A 428 -5.37 34.41 8.48
CA ALA A 428 -6.65 34.28 9.16
C ALA A 428 -7.76 35.20 8.61
N THR A 429 -8.99 34.73 8.78
CA THR A 429 -10.27 35.41 8.53
C THR A 429 -11.16 35.28 9.77
N ASP A 430 -12.17 36.14 9.90
CA ASP A 430 -13.00 36.23 11.12
C ASP A 430 -13.93 35.01 11.33
N ASP A 431 -14.22 34.27 10.26
CA ASP A 431 -14.96 33.01 10.23
C ASP A 431 -14.07 31.76 10.51
N GLY A 432 -12.74 31.93 10.53
CA GLY A 432 -11.78 30.84 10.71
C GLY A 432 -11.48 30.02 9.44
N SER A 433 -11.98 30.38 8.25
CA SER A 433 -11.79 29.61 7.01
C SER A 433 -10.42 29.82 6.33
N GLY A 434 -9.76 30.96 6.57
CA GLY A 434 -8.42 31.27 6.06
C GLY A 434 -8.39 31.70 4.58
N LYS A 435 -7.66 32.79 4.28
CA LYS A 435 -7.65 33.46 2.95
C LYS A 435 -7.07 32.62 1.80
N TRP A 436 -6.39 31.52 2.09
CA TRP A 436 -5.81 30.64 1.07
C TRP A 436 -6.71 29.43 0.86
N ASP A 437 -7.11 29.17 -0.38
CA ASP A 437 -8.11 28.16 -0.74
C ASP A 437 -7.53 26.75 -1.01
N GLN A 438 -6.19 26.61 -0.98
CA GLN A 438 -5.55 25.30 -1.08
C GLN A 438 -5.24 24.74 0.30
N SER A 439 -5.36 23.42 0.45
CA SER A 439 -5.00 22.71 1.68
C SER A 439 -3.49 22.39 1.67
N PRO A 440 -2.67 22.98 2.56
CA PRO A 440 -1.30 22.52 2.78
C PRO A 440 -1.27 21.11 3.40
N ASP A 441 -0.22 20.38 3.09
CA ASP A 441 -0.03 18.98 3.48
C ASP A 441 1.25 18.78 4.30
N THR A 442 2.36 19.41 3.88
CA THR A 442 3.58 19.51 4.70
C THR A 442 3.95 20.96 4.98
N VAL A 443 4.61 21.20 6.13
CA VAL A 443 5.38 22.42 6.40
C VAL A 443 6.85 22.09 6.67
N ALA A 444 7.75 22.98 6.26
CA ALA A 444 9.18 22.92 6.58
C ALA A 444 9.74 24.34 6.81
N TRP A 445 10.77 24.47 7.66
CA TRP A 445 11.44 25.75 7.95
C TRP A 445 12.69 25.96 7.09
N SER A 446 12.96 27.19 6.66
CA SER A 446 14.31 27.55 6.19
C SER A 446 15.34 27.41 7.30
N HIS A 447 16.60 27.14 6.94
CA HIS A 447 17.69 26.98 7.90
C HIS A 447 17.91 28.25 8.77
N ASP A 448 17.61 29.45 8.23
CA ASP A 448 17.66 30.71 8.97
C ASP A 448 16.37 31.04 9.77
N GLY A 449 15.36 30.19 9.71
CA GLY A 449 14.08 30.32 10.40
C GLY A 449 13.14 31.42 9.88
N ARG A 450 13.45 32.09 8.76
CA ARG A 450 12.69 33.25 8.25
C ARG A 450 11.60 32.94 7.22
N THR A 451 11.68 31.78 6.58
CA THR A 451 10.74 31.31 5.56
C THR A 451 10.13 29.98 6.01
N LEU A 452 8.83 29.83 5.79
CA LEU A 452 8.18 28.53 5.79
C LEU A 452 7.97 28.09 4.33
N TYR A 453 8.24 26.82 4.07
CA TYR A 453 7.88 26.13 2.84
C TYR A 453 6.67 25.25 3.13
N LEU A 454 5.75 25.18 2.17
CA LEU A 454 4.57 24.33 2.23
C LEU A 454 4.51 23.46 0.98
N THR A 455 3.99 22.24 1.08
CA THR A 455 3.39 21.55 -0.08
C THR A 455 1.89 21.74 -0.04
N ALA A 456 1.25 21.93 -1.19
CA ALA A 456 -0.20 21.91 -1.33
C ALA A 456 -0.58 21.40 -2.72
N GLU A 457 -1.73 20.75 -2.82
CA GLU A 457 -2.31 20.38 -4.10
C GLU A 457 -2.81 21.62 -4.85
N LYS A 458 -2.78 21.52 -6.19
CA LYS A 458 -3.43 22.46 -7.11
C LYS A 458 -3.63 21.81 -8.47
N HIS A 459 -4.88 21.52 -8.80
CA HIS A 459 -5.29 21.03 -10.12
C HIS A 459 -4.54 19.77 -10.60
N GLY A 460 -4.48 18.72 -9.79
CA GLY A 460 -3.78 17.47 -10.14
C GLY A 460 -2.25 17.58 -10.16
N GLN A 461 -1.68 18.50 -9.38
CA GLN A 461 -0.25 18.62 -9.10
C GLN A 461 -0.08 18.95 -7.61
N LYS A 462 0.99 18.48 -6.96
CA LYS A 462 1.33 18.85 -5.58
C LYS A 462 2.58 19.72 -5.57
N LEU A 463 2.40 21.03 -5.38
CA LEU A 463 3.43 22.05 -5.63
C LEU A 463 4.12 22.52 -4.35
N LEU A 464 5.37 22.97 -4.46
CA LEU A 464 6.08 23.68 -3.40
C LEU A 464 5.63 25.15 -3.38
N TYR A 465 5.33 25.67 -2.20
CA TYR A 465 5.03 27.06 -1.91
C TYR A 465 5.98 27.63 -0.84
N HIS A 466 6.09 28.96 -0.76
CA HIS A 466 6.79 29.63 0.35
C HIS A 466 6.08 30.90 0.84
N LEU A 467 6.33 31.25 2.10
CA LEU A 467 5.88 32.48 2.77
C LEU A 467 6.80 32.84 3.95
N PRO A 468 6.81 34.10 4.45
CA PRO A 468 7.54 34.47 5.67
C PRO A 468 7.06 33.67 6.89
N SER A 469 7.96 33.32 7.82
CA SER A 469 7.64 32.50 9.00
C SER A 469 6.89 33.20 10.15
N ASN A 470 6.38 34.41 9.91
CA ASN A 470 5.65 35.21 10.89
C ASN A 470 4.37 35.78 10.23
N PRO A 471 3.17 35.53 10.77
CA PRO A 471 1.91 36.04 10.21
C PRO A 471 1.86 37.56 10.02
N ALA A 472 2.60 38.34 10.82
CA ALA A 472 2.68 39.78 10.66
C ALA A 472 3.34 40.18 9.33
N ALA A 473 4.30 39.39 8.83
CA ALA A 473 4.95 39.59 7.54
C ALA A 473 4.24 38.85 6.39
N ALA A 474 3.64 37.69 6.67
CA ALA A 474 2.89 36.88 5.70
C ALA A 474 1.47 37.42 5.42
N GLN A 475 1.40 38.64 4.87
CA GLN A 475 0.12 39.29 4.49
C GLN A 475 -0.39 38.90 3.10
N SER A 476 0.46 38.33 2.25
CA SER A 476 0.12 37.81 0.93
C SER A 476 -0.06 36.28 0.97
N LEU A 477 -0.83 35.74 0.03
CA LEU A 477 -0.93 34.28 -0.19
C LEU A 477 0.45 33.66 -0.46
N PRO A 478 0.65 32.36 -0.18
CA PRO A 478 1.91 31.68 -0.45
C PRO A 478 2.24 31.66 -1.95
N VAL A 479 3.50 31.85 -2.29
CA VAL A 479 3.97 31.91 -3.68
C VAL A 479 4.49 30.53 -4.09
N ALA A 480 4.04 30.02 -5.23
CA ALA A 480 4.49 28.74 -5.77
C ALA A 480 5.94 28.84 -6.30
N LEU A 481 6.76 27.84 -5.97
CA LEU A 481 8.14 27.68 -6.42
C LEU A 481 8.30 26.54 -7.45
N THR A 482 7.35 25.61 -7.52
CA THR A 482 7.23 24.64 -8.62
C THR A 482 5.91 24.84 -9.37
N THR A 483 5.84 24.33 -10.60
CA THR A 483 4.68 24.49 -11.52
C THR A 483 4.05 23.17 -11.96
N SER A 484 4.69 22.05 -11.66
CA SER A 484 4.29 20.71 -12.08
C SER A 484 5.00 19.65 -11.23
N ASN A 485 4.62 18.39 -11.47
CA ASN A 485 4.93 17.19 -10.71
C ASN A 485 4.32 17.19 -9.30
N THR A 486 4.33 16.02 -8.67
CA THR A 486 3.84 15.81 -7.30
C THR A 486 5.03 15.77 -6.36
N VAL A 487 5.24 16.85 -5.58
CA VAL A 487 6.30 16.93 -4.57
C VAL A 487 5.97 16.00 -3.40
N THR A 488 6.90 15.09 -3.09
CA THR A 488 6.75 14.05 -2.07
C THR A 488 7.67 14.25 -0.86
N SER A 489 8.72 15.06 -0.98
CA SER A 489 9.59 15.44 0.14
C SER A 489 10.26 16.79 -0.09
N VAL A 490 10.48 17.53 1.00
CA VAL A 490 11.08 18.87 1.02
C VAL A 490 12.21 18.90 2.05
N SER A 491 13.43 19.25 1.64
CA SER A 491 14.61 19.36 2.50
C SER A 491 15.33 20.70 2.27
N PRO A 492 15.04 21.73 3.09
CA PRO A 492 15.73 23.02 3.04
C PRO A 492 17.21 22.90 3.42
N LEU A 493 18.09 23.51 2.63
CA LEU A 493 19.54 23.40 2.77
C LEU A 493 20.15 24.61 3.48
N THR A 494 21.42 24.48 3.87
CA THR A 494 22.14 25.50 4.66
C THR A 494 22.46 26.78 3.89
N ASP A 495 22.51 26.73 2.55
CA ASP A 495 22.73 27.87 1.66
C ASP A 495 21.44 28.69 1.39
N GLY A 496 20.28 28.18 1.82
CA GLY A 496 18.96 28.78 1.56
C GLY A 496 18.24 28.24 0.32
N SER A 497 18.84 27.30 -0.42
CA SER A 497 18.13 26.52 -1.44
C SER A 497 17.29 25.39 -0.82
N VAL A 498 16.51 24.69 -1.64
CA VAL A 498 15.63 23.59 -1.19
C VAL A 498 15.80 22.38 -2.09
N PHE A 499 16.21 21.25 -1.52
CA PHE A 499 16.17 19.96 -2.20
C PHE A 499 14.76 19.37 -2.15
N LEU A 500 14.32 18.78 -3.26
CA LEU A 500 13.01 18.15 -3.41
C LEU A 500 13.14 16.72 -3.91
N THR A 501 12.26 15.84 -3.41
CA THR A 501 11.83 14.65 -4.17
C THR A 501 10.43 14.91 -4.73
N SER A 502 10.20 14.47 -5.96
CA SER A 502 8.89 14.51 -6.64
C SER A 502 8.68 13.27 -7.51
N SER A 503 7.45 13.05 -7.96
CA SER A 503 7.11 12.04 -8.97
C SER A 503 6.18 12.60 -10.05
N SER A 504 6.02 11.84 -11.13
CA SER A 504 5.07 12.10 -12.22
C SER A 504 4.46 10.78 -12.69
N ILE A 505 3.43 10.82 -13.54
CA ILE A 505 2.84 9.60 -14.13
C ILE A 505 3.88 8.72 -14.85
N VAL A 506 5.01 9.28 -15.31
CA VAL A 506 6.05 8.57 -16.09
C VAL A 506 7.39 8.34 -15.36
N ASP A 507 7.59 8.94 -14.18
CA ASP A 507 8.80 8.72 -13.36
C ASP A 507 8.46 8.68 -11.86
N SER A 508 8.91 7.62 -11.20
CA SER A 508 8.67 7.34 -9.78
C SER A 508 9.45 8.21 -8.81
N SER A 509 10.58 8.81 -9.22
CA SER A 509 11.48 9.52 -8.32
C SER A 509 12.40 10.48 -9.07
N ILE A 510 12.03 11.77 -9.04
CA ILE A 510 12.81 12.90 -9.54
C ILE A 510 13.37 13.69 -8.35
N TYR A 511 14.69 13.82 -8.28
CA TYR A 511 15.41 14.68 -7.33
C TYR A 511 15.76 16.01 -7.99
N SER A 512 15.42 17.12 -7.34
CA SER A 512 15.62 18.48 -7.87
C SER A 512 16.10 19.45 -6.79
N LEU A 513 16.83 20.48 -7.20
CA LEU A 513 17.16 21.64 -6.37
C LEU A 513 16.33 22.85 -6.80
N VAL A 514 15.79 23.60 -5.85
CA VAL A 514 15.09 24.87 -6.06
C VAL A 514 15.92 25.98 -5.47
N ASN A 515 16.33 26.95 -6.30
CA ASN A 515 16.91 28.20 -5.82
C ASN A 515 15.96 29.36 -6.15
N TYR A 516 15.50 30.04 -5.10
CA TYR A 516 14.60 31.20 -5.17
C TYR A 516 15.24 32.48 -4.58
N THR A 517 16.52 32.41 -4.17
CA THR A 517 17.28 33.58 -3.71
C THR A 517 17.71 34.47 -4.88
N THR A 518 17.74 33.90 -6.09
CA THR A 518 17.91 34.61 -7.36
C THR A 518 16.65 35.36 -7.78
N ARG A 519 16.80 36.46 -8.55
CA ARG A 519 15.67 37.32 -8.99
C ARG A 519 14.56 36.60 -9.77
N SER A 520 14.86 35.44 -10.33
CA SER A 520 13.87 34.46 -10.78
C SER A 520 14.14 33.17 -10.00
N PRO A 521 13.11 32.51 -9.43
CA PRO A 521 13.28 31.15 -8.96
C PRO A 521 13.51 30.21 -10.13
N TYR A 522 14.34 29.19 -9.95
CA TYR A 522 14.50 28.11 -10.91
C TYR A 522 14.63 26.75 -10.21
N VAL A 523 14.20 25.71 -10.92
CA VAL A 523 14.27 24.31 -10.51
C VAL A 523 15.27 23.62 -11.42
N SER A 524 16.32 23.02 -10.85
CA SER A 524 17.30 22.21 -11.57
C SER A 524 17.17 20.75 -11.16
N GLN A 525 16.78 19.90 -12.10
CA GLN A 525 16.75 18.45 -11.92
C GLN A 525 18.16 17.90 -11.74
N LEU A 526 18.39 17.17 -10.66
CA LEU A 526 19.67 16.57 -10.29
C LEU A 526 19.74 15.11 -10.73
N SER A 527 18.66 14.37 -10.55
CA SER A 527 18.54 12.97 -10.97
C SER A 527 17.09 12.60 -11.21
N SER A 528 16.85 11.70 -12.15
CA SER A 528 15.55 11.05 -12.38
C SER A 528 15.75 9.54 -12.26
N HIS A 529 14.71 8.78 -11.90
CA HIS A 529 14.81 7.33 -11.82
C HIS A 529 14.73 6.67 -13.20
N SER A 530 13.77 7.10 -14.04
CA SER A 530 13.47 6.46 -15.33
C SER A 530 13.97 7.25 -16.54
N HIS A 531 14.82 8.26 -16.36
CA HIS A 531 15.18 9.26 -17.38
C HIS A 531 13.93 9.91 -18.00
N ASP A 532 13.10 10.51 -17.13
CA ASP A 532 11.84 11.19 -17.47
C ASP A 532 10.84 10.28 -18.24
N GLY A 533 10.84 9.00 -17.89
CA GLY A 533 10.08 7.92 -18.52
C GLY A 533 10.84 7.08 -19.55
N ALA A 534 11.94 7.59 -20.13
CA ALA A 534 12.57 7.01 -21.31
C ALA A 534 13.13 5.58 -21.11
N THR A 535 13.51 5.20 -19.89
CA THR A 535 13.94 3.82 -19.52
C THR A 535 12.83 2.79 -19.76
N PHE A 536 11.57 3.19 -19.63
CA PHE A 536 10.39 2.35 -19.87
C PHE A 536 9.74 2.59 -21.24
N GLY A 537 10.32 3.46 -22.07
CA GLY A 537 9.70 3.94 -23.32
C GLY A 537 8.59 4.99 -23.12
N LEU A 538 8.44 5.51 -21.90
CA LEU A 538 7.44 6.54 -21.57
C LEU A 538 7.98 7.96 -21.82
N SER A 539 7.08 8.94 -21.87
CA SER A 539 7.40 10.36 -21.98
C SER A 539 6.30 11.24 -21.40
N ALA A 540 6.67 12.35 -20.76
CA ALA A 540 5.73 13.38 -20.33
C ALA A 540 4.80 13.88 -21.46
N SER A 541 5.23 13.78 -22.73
CA SER A 541 4.40 14.13 -23.90
C SER A 541 3.16 13.24 -24.12
N GLN A 542 3.08 12.07 -23.47
CA GLN A 542 1.87 11.24 -23.42
C GLN A 542 0.76 11.88 -22.59
N VAL A 543 1.13 12.65 -21.57
CA VAL A 543 0.22 13.25 -20.57
C VAL A 543 -0.18 14.66 -21.02
N SER A 544 -1.45 14.99 -20.87
CA SER A 544 -1.99 16.35 -20.97
C SER A 544 -3.28 16.44 -20.16
N ASP A 545 -3.78 17.62 -19.85
CA ASP A 545 -5.09 17.83 -19.23
C ASP A 545 -6.18 18.22 -20.26
N ILE A 546 -7.44 18.10 -19.83
CA ILE A 546 -8.61 18.77 -20.41
C ILE A 546 -9.45 19.38 -19.29
N TRP A 547 -10.21 20.43 -19.63
CA TRP A 547 -11.17 21.07 -18.73
C TRP A 547 -12.55 21.07 -19.39
N VAL A 548 -13.51 20.43 -18.74
CA VAL A 548 -14.89 20.25 -19.21
C VAL A 548 -15.84 21.06 -18.32
N THR A 549 -17.02 21.44 -18.84
CA THR A 549 -18.06 22.03 -17.99
C THR A 549 -18.66 20.93 -17.11
N GLY A 550 -18.69 21.12 -15.80
CA GLY A 550 -19.35 20.23 -14.85
C GLY A 550 -20.77 20.65 -14.54
N ALA A 551 -21.42 19.90 -13.64
CA ALA A 551 -22.73 20.23 -13.08
C ALA A 551 -22.63 21.19 -11.88
N GLY A 552 -21.50 21.19 -11.16
CA GLY A 552 -21.24 22.07 -10.01
C GLY A 552 -21.00 23.54 -10.39
N LYS A 553 -21.28 24.46 -9.46
CA LYS A 553 -21.08 25.93 -9.64
C LYS A 553 -20.08 26.52 -8.65
N ASN A 554 -18.93 25.87 -8.53
CA ASN A 554 -17.80 26.30 -7.72
C ASN A 554 -17.27 27.69 -8.14
N SER A 555 -16.97 28.55 -7.17
CA SER A 555 -16.31 29.85 -7.37
C SER A 555 -14.85 29.74 -7.82
N SER A 556 -14.15 28.69 -7.43
CA SER A 556 -12.69 28.56 -7.65
C SER A 556 -12.34 27.95 -9.02
N THR A 557 -13.15 27.03 -9.55
CA THR A 557 -13.01 26.50 -10.92
C THR A 557 -13.99 27.10 -11.94
N GLY A 558 -15.01 27.85 -11.49
CA GLY A 558 -15.92 28.59 -12.38
C GLY A 558 -16.75 27.70 -13.30
N ASP A 559 -17.41 26.69 -12.72
CA ASP A 559 -18.14 25.58 -13.40
C ASP A 559 -17.29 24.52 -14.13
N LYS A 560 -15.95 24.58 -14.05
CA LYS A 560 -15.07 23.62 -14.74
C LYS A 560 -14.63 22.45 -13.86
N VAL A 561 -14.56 21.28 -14.50
CA VAL A 561 -14.03 19.99 -14.00
C VAL A 561 -12.78 19.65 -14.81
N HIS A 562 -11.78 19.08 -14.15
CA HIS A 562 -10.48 18.73 -14.76
C HIS A 562 -10.40 17.22 -15.02
N ALA A 563 -9.69 16.82 -16.09
CA ALA A 563 -9.28 15.43 -16.28
C ALA A 563 -7.87 15.32 -16.90
N TRP A 564 -7.04 14.39 -16.41
CA TRP A 564 -5.81 14.00 -17.12
C TRP A 564 -6.16 13.10 -18.31
N VAL A 565 -5.36 13.18 -19.38
CA VAL A 565 -5.47 12.39 -20.62
C VAL A 565 -4.10 11.79 -20.95
N VAL A 566 -3.93 10.50 -20.67
CA VAL A 566 -2.70 9.74 -20.94
C VAL A 566 -2.86 8.94 -22.23
N LYS A 567 -1.89 9.07 -23.15
CA LYS A 567 -1.94 8.51 -24.51
C LYS A 567 -0.86 7.43 -24.69
N PRO A 568 -1.03 6.45 -25.58
CA PRO A 568 0.00 5.43 -25.82
C PRO A 568 1.33 6.04 -26.28
N SER A 569 2.46 5.41 -25.97
CA SER A 569 3.80 5.80 -26.44
C SER A 569 3.90 5.90 -27.97
N ASN A 570 3.10 5.09 -28.66
CA ASN A 570 2.96 5.04 -30.13
C ASN A 570 1.78 5.86 -30.68
N PHE A 571 1.25 6.81 -29.91
CA PHE A 571 0.06 7.59 -30.26
C PHE A 571 0.17 8.29 -31.62
N SER A 572 -0.91 8.21 -32.41
CA SER A 572 -1.02 8.89 -33.70
C SER A 572 -2.45 9.41 -33.91
N LYS A 573 -2.59 10.71 -34.16
CA LYS A 573 -3.89 11.39 -34.38
C LYS A 573 -4.67 10.88 -35.60
N SER A 574 -4.10 10.01 -36.43
CA SER A 574 -4.77 9.36 -37.58
C SER A 574 -5.44 8.03 -37.23
N ARG A 575 -5.41 7.59 -35.95
CA ARG A 575 -5.98 6.34 -35.46
C ARG A 575 -6.96 6.63 -34.33
N GLN A 576 -7.98 5.78 -34.18
CA GLN A 576 -8.91 5.83 -33.05
C GLN A 576 -8.60 4.74 -32.02
N TYR A 577 -8.44 5.16 -30.78
CA TYR A 577 -8.07 4.32 -29.64
C TYR A 577 -9.29 4.07 -28.73
N PRO A 578 -9.45 2.86 -28.15
CA PRO A 578 -10.47 2.64 -27.14
C PRO A 578 -10.24 3.53 -25.91
N LEU A 579 -11.30 3.87 -25.18
CA LEU A 579 -11.23 4.70 -23.98
C LEU A 579 -11.12 3.83 -22.72
N ALA A 580 -10.17 4.15 -21.85
CA ALA A 580 -10.14 3.67 -20.46
C ALA A 580 -10.42 4.86 -19.53
N PHE A 581 -11.56 4.83 -18.84
CA PHE A 581 -12.07 5.93 -18.01
C PHE A 581 -11.92 5.55 -16.53
N LEU A 582 -10.90 6.08 -15.85
CA LEU A 582 -10.55 5.65 -14.49
C LEU A 582 -11.07 6.67 -13.46
N VAL A 583 -11.96 6.26 -12.56
CA VAL A 583 -12.48 7.09 -11.47
C VAL A 583 -11.69 6.81 -10.19
N HIS A 584 -11.22 7.87 -9.51
CA HIS A 584 -10.41 7.71 -8.29
C HIS A 584 -11.24 7.30 -7.07
N GLY A 585 -10.56 6.74 -6.07
CA GLY A 585 -11.11 6.54 -4.72
C GLY A 585 -11.17 7.83 -3.91
N GLY A 586 -11.76 7.77 -2.72
CA GLY A 586 -12.01 8.93 -1.87
C GLY A 586 -13.38 8.84 -1.18
N PRO A 587 -14.32 9.77 -1.40
CA PRO A 587 -14.38 10.67 -2.56
C PRO A 587 -13.38 11.82 -2.56
N GLN A 588 -13.00 12.32 -1.38
CA GLN A 588 -12.13 13.50 -1.26
C GLN A 588 -10.65 13.16 -1.48
N GLY A 589 -10.30 12.94 -2.74
CA GLY A 589 -8.93 12.83 -3.25
C GLY A 589 -8.88 13.31 -4.71
N ALA A 590 -7.78 13.06 -5.42
CA ALA A 590 -7.68 13.43 -6.84
C ALA A 590 -6.73 12.51 -7.61
N TRP A 591 -6.89 12.46 -8.94
CA TRP A 591 -5.80 12.06 -9.82
C TRP A 591 -4.78 13.20 -9.96
N ASP A 592 -3.66 13.02 -9.26
CA ASP A 592 -2.45 13.81 -9.46
C ASP A 592 -1.61 13.29 -10.64
N ASN A 593 -0.78 14.18 -11.19
CA ASN A 593 0.40 13.81 -11.97
C ASN A 593 1.47 13.22 -11.03
N ALA A 594 1.23 11.97 -10.59
CA ALA A 594 2.04 11.23 -9.64
C ALA A 594 2.28 9.79 -10.13
N TRP A 595 3.32 9.14 -9.62
CA TRP A 595 3.56 7.73 -9.88
C TRP A 595 2.75 6.85 -8.90
N SER A 596 2.06 5.85 -9.44
CA SER A 596 1.39 4.80 -8.67
C SER A 596 1.88 3.43 -9.13
N THR A 597 2.07 2.48 -8.20
CA THR A 597 2.25 1.06 -8.54
C THR A 597 0.97 0.24 -8.39
N ARG A 598 -0.13 0.86 -7.94
CA ARG A 598 -1.45 0.22 -7.78
C ARG A 598 -2.36 0.46 -8.99
N TRP A 599 -2.32 1.70 -9.51
CA TRP A 599 -3.17 2.19 -10.58
C TRP A 599 -2.37 3.16 -11.46
N ASN A 600 -1.40 2.65 -12.23
CA ASN A 600 -0.62 3.50 -13.13
C ASN A 600 -1.36 3.68 -14.48
N PRO A 601 -1.80 4.91 -14.84
CA PRO A 601 -2.54 5.12 -16.09
C PRO A 601 -1.66 4.88 -17.34
N ALA A 602 -0.33 4.96 -17.24
CA ALA A 602 0.55 4.64 -18.36
C ALA A 602 0.50 3.15 -18.73
N LEU A 603 0.21 2.22 -17.81
CA LEU A 603 0.04 0.81 -18.15
C LEU A 603 -1.20 0.57 -19.02
N PHE A 604 -2.32 1.25 -18.72
CA PHE A 604 -3.52 1.22 -19.55
C PHE A 604 -3.25 1.86 -20.93
N ALA A 605 -2.47 2.94 -20.98
CA ALA A 605 -2.07 3.56 -22.24
C ALA A 605 -1.22 2.60 -23.11
N GLU A 606 -0.30 1.83 -22.52
CA GLU A 606 0.52 0.85 -23.26
C GLU A 606 -0.22 -0.45 -23.64
N GLN A 607 -1.39 -0.75 -23.06
CA GLN A 607 -2.33 -1.72 -23.65
C GLN A 607 -2.93 -1.22 -24.98
N GLY A 608 -2.88 0.09 -25.24
CA GLY A 608 -3.39 0.73 -26.45
C GLY A 608 -4.67 1.55 -26.26
N TYR A 609 -5.02 1.91 -25.03
CA TYR A 609 -6.11 2.85 -24.75
C TYR A 609 -5.64 4.31 -24.81
N VAL A 610 -6.56 5.24 -25.08
CA VAL A 610 -6.45 6.59 -24.51
C VAL A 610 -7.12 6.53 -23.14
N VAL A 611 -6.42 7.00 -22.12
CA VAL A 611 -6.85 6.92 -20.72
C VAL A 611 -7.26 8.29 -20.26
N VAL A 612 -8.43 8.42 -19.64
CA VAL A 612 -8.92 9.69 -19.08
C VAL A 612 -9.22 9.51 -17.60
N LEU A 613 -8.72 10.46 -16.79
CA LEU A 613 -8.70 10.45 -15.33
C LEU A 613 -9.41 11.72 -14.80
N PRO A 614 -10.74 11.74 -14.75
CA PRO A 614 -11.50 12.88 -14.25
C PRO A 614 -11.35 13.07 -12.74
N ASN A 615 -11.31 14.35 -12.34
CA ASN A 615 -11.38 14.82 -10.95
C ASN A 615 -12.72 15.56 -10.78
N PRO A 616 -13.85 14.84 -10.57
CA PRO A 616 -15.20 15.41 -10.45
C PRO A 616 -15.38 16.19 -9.14
N THR A 617 -16.53 16.84 -8.96
CA THR A 617 -16.95 17.46 -7.70
C THR A 617 -16.72 16.48 -6.53
N GLY A 618 -16.11 16.99 -5.46
CA GLY A 618 -15.53 16.22 -4.36
C GLY A 618 -13.99 16.19 -4.36
N SER A 619 -13.34 16.42 -5.51
CA SER A 619 -11.88 16.26 -5.60
C SER A 619 -11.07 17.32 -4.86
N THR A 620 -9.94 16.92 -4.30
CA THR A 620 -8.98 17.83 -3.64
C THR A 620 -8.17 18.67 -4.63
N GLY A 621 -7.62 19.80 -4.18
CA GLY A 621 -6.78 20.69 -5.00
C GLY A 621 -7.52 21.66 -5.95
N TYR A 622 -8.87 21.76 -5.87
CA TYR A 622 -9.72 22.63 -6.70
C TYR A 622 -10.45 23.74 -5.91
N GLY A 623 -10.04 23.96 -4.66
CA GLY A 623 -10.69 24.87 -3.70
C GLY A 623 -11.68 24.15 -2.78
N GLN A 624 -11.83 24.61 -1.54
CA GLN A 624 -12.54 23.81 -0.52
C GLN A 624 -14.02 23.58 -0.86
N GLN A 625 -14.70 24.57 -1.47
CA GLN A 625 -16.10 24.40 -1.88
C GLN A 625 -16.30 23.23 -2.86
N PHE A 626 -15.34 22.99 -3.77
CA PHE A 626 -15.40 21.87 -4.71
C PHE A 626 -15.28 20.51 -4.00
N CYS A 627 -14.55 20.46 -2.88
CA CYS A 627 -14.41 19.29 -2.00
C CYS A 627 -15.67 19.07 -1.15
N ASP A 628 -16.26 20.15 -0.60
CA ASP A 628 -17.45 20.12 0.24
C ASP A 628 -18.75 19.78 -0.54
N ASP A 629 -18.85 20.16 -1.83
CA ASP A 629 -20.05 20.00 -2.68
C ASP A 629 -20.49 18.53 -2.94
N ILE A 630 -19.67 17.52 -2.55
CA ILE A 630 -20.02 16.09 -2.63
C ILE A 630 -20.81 15.56 -1.41
N LYS A 631 -20.81 16.30 -0.30
CA LYS A 631 -21.47 15.90 0.94
C LYS A 631 -22.97 15.67 0.73
N GLU A 632 -23.48 14.53 1.20
CA GLU A 632 -24.87 14.07 1.00
C GLU A 632 -25.28 13.97 -0.50
N ASN A 633 -24.31 13.87 -1.42
CA ASN A 633 -24.48 14.08 -2.87
C ASN A 633 -23.64 13.12 -3.76
N TRP A 634 -23.14 11.99 -3.22
CA TRP A 634 -22.24 11.05 -3.91
C TRP A 634 -22.72 10.63 -5.33
N GLY A 635 -23.98 10.20 -5.47
CA GLY A 635 -24.55 9.79 -6.77
C GLY A 635 -25.05 10.95 -7.66
N GLY A 636 -24.90 12.20 -7.22
CA GLY A 636 -25.46 13.39 -7.86
C GLY A 636 -24.45 14.14 -8.73
N THR A 637 -24.04 15.35 -8.31
CA THR A 637 -23.09 16.20 -9.05
C THR A 637 -21.83 15.46 -9.54
N PRO A 638 -21.19 14.57 -8.74
CA PRO A 638 -20.00 13.86 -9.20
C PRO A 638 -20.27 12.89 -10.35
N TYR A 639 -21.43 12.24 -10.36
CA TYR A 639 -21.85 11.39 -11.48
C TYR A 639 -22.12 12.22 -12.74
N GLU A 640 -22.82 13.36 -12.61
CA GLU A 640 -23.09 14.25 -13.74
C GLU A 640 -21.80 14.88 -14.31
N ASP A 641 -20.79 15.15 -13.49
CA ASP A 641 -19.46 15.58 -13.96
C ASP A 641 -18.78 14.49 -14.82
N LEU A 642 -18.95 13.21 -14.46
CA LEU A 642 -18.44 12.08 -15.25
C LEU A 642 -19.23 11.89 -16.55
N VAL A 643 -20.55 12.14 -16.56
CA VAL A 643 -21.37 12.20 -17.79
C VAL A 643 -20.86 13.31 -18.72
N ASN A 644 -20.76 14.54 -18.22
CA ASN A 644 -20.27 15.68 -19.00
C ASN A 644 -18.84 15.46 -19.53
N CYS A 645 -17.97 14.82 -18.75
CA CYS A 645 -16.63 14.45 -19.20
C CYS A 645 -16.66 13.40 -20.32
N PHE A 646 -17.49 12.36 -20.21
CA PHE A 646 -17.66 11.34 -21.25
C PHE A 646 -18.19 11.95 -22.57
N GLU A 647 -19.19 12.84 -22.48
CA GLU A 647 -19.79 13.46 -23.67
C GLU A 647 -18.82 14.45 -24.35
N TYR A 648 -18.04 15.21 -23.58
CA TYR A 648 -16.94 16.02 -24.11
C TYR A 648 -15.90 15.17 -24.88
N ILE A 649 -15.59 13.96 -24.41
CA ILE A 649 -14.65 13.05 -25.10
C ILE A 649 -15.25 12.57 -26.44
N ASP A 650 -16.52 12.13 -26.45
CA ASP A 650 -17.22 11.64 -27.65
C ASP A 650 -17.45 12.75 -28.69
N GLU A 651 -17.65 14.00 -28.26
CA GLU A 651 -17.88 15.15 -29.15
C GLU A 651 -16.60 15.85 -29.66
N HIS A 652 -15.46 15.77 -28.95
CA HIS A 652 -14.30 16.63 -29.24
C HIS A 652 -12.95 15.90 -29.39
N LEU A 653 -12.83 14.64 -28.97
CA LEU A 653 -11.58 13.88 -29.11
C LEU A 653 -11.68 12.85 -30.23
N ASP A 654 -11.65 13.31 -31.49
CA ASP A 654 -11.74 12.51 -32.75
C ASP A 654 -10.90 11.22 -32.77
N TYR A 655 -9.80 11.18 -32.01
CA TYR A 655 -8.86 10.07 -31.88
C TYR A 655 -9.23 9.04 -30.79
N VAL A 656 -10.37 9.20 -30.13
CA VAL A 656 -10.95 8.28 -29.15
C VAL A 656 -12.18 7.61 -29.76
N ASP A 657 -12.39 6.34 -29.44
CA ASP A 657 -13.54 5.56 -29.85
C ASP A 657 -14.39 5.19 -28.62
N CYS A 658 -15.31 6.06 -28.26
CA CYS A 658 -16.21 5.86 -27.11
C CYS A 658 -17.16 4.66 -27.27
N LYS A 659 -17.30 4.09 -28.48
CA LYS A 659 -18.03 2.82 -28.70
C LYS A 659 -17.21 1.60 -28.27
N ARG A 660 -15.93 1.81 -27.94
CA ARG A 660 -15.00 0.86 -27.32
C ARG A 660 -14.44 1.46 -26.01
N ALA A 661 -15.31 2.04 -25.19
CA ALA A 661 -14.97 2.52 -23.86
C ALA A 661 -15.12 1.44 -22.79
N VAL A 662 -14.27 1.51 -21.75
CA VAL A 662 -14.40 0.78 -20.48
C VAL A 662 -14.22 1.77 -19.32
N ALA A 663 -14.84 1.50 -18.18
CA ALA A 663 -14.63 2.28 -16.97
C ALA A 663 -14.18 1.41 -15.79
N LEU A 664 -13.36 1.97 -14.92
CA LEU A 664 -12.77 1.28 -13.79
C LEU A 664 -12.68 2.23 -12.59
N GLY A 665 -12.73 1.69 -11.38
CA GLY A 665 -12.45 2.46 -10.16
C GLY A 665 -12.27 1.59 -8.92
N ALA A 666 -11.66 2.18 -7.89
CA ALA A 666 -11.51 1.56 -6.57
C ALA A 666 -12.08 2.43 -5.46
N SER A 667 -12.46 1.84 -4.32
CA SER A 667 -13.05 2.57 -3.18
C SER A 667 -14.32 3.33 -3.63
N TYR A 668 -14.43 4.63 -3.37
CA TYR A 668 -15.46 5.49 -3.95
C TYR A 668 -15.56 5.41 -5.50
N GLY A 669 -14.45 5.21 -6.21
CA GLY A 669 -14.47 4.97 -7.66
C GLY A 669 -15.12 3.63 -8.03
N GLY A 670 -15.03 2.63 -7.15
CA GLY A 670 -15.70 1.33 -7.27
C GLY A 670 -17.20 1.43 -6.93
N TYR A 671 -17.56 2.18 -5.89
CA TYR A 671 -18.95 2.64 -5.66
C TYR A 671 -19.51 3.30 -6.92
N MET A 672 -18.76 4.20 -7.56
CA MET A 672 -19.19 4.90 -8.76
C MET A 672 -19.36 3.95 -9.96
N MET A 673 -18.59 2.86 -10.07
CA MET A 673 -18.85 1.82 -11.07
C MET A 673 -20.17 1.08 -10.80
N ASN A 674 -20.45 0.73 -9.54
CA ASN A 674 -21.70 0.08 -9.14
C ASN A 674 -22.91 1.02 -9.36
N TRP A 675 -22.75 2.33 -9.12
CA TRP A 675 -23.75 3.36 -9.39
C TRP A 675 -23.97 3.54 -10.90
N ILE A 676 -22.90 3.70 -11.69
CA ILE A 676 -22.93 3.87 -13.15
C ILE A 676 -23.59 2.67 -13.84
N GLN A 677 -23.36 1.44 -13.35
CA GLN A 677 -24.00 0.21 -13.83
C GLN A 677 -25.54 0.25 -13.77
N GLY A 678 -26.12 0.98 -12.80
CA GLY A 678 -27.56 1.21 -12.69
C GLY A 678 -28.11 2.33 -13.57
N HIS A 679 -27.25 3.10 -14.25
CA HIS A 679 -27.59 4.37 -14.88
C HIS A 679 -27.22 4.43 -16.37
N ALA A 680 -27.68 5.47 -17.06
CA ALA A 680 -27.53 5.62 -18.52
C ALA A 680 -26.07 5.61 -19.00
N LEU A 681 -25.15 6.15 -18.19
CA LEU A 681 -23.71 6.15 -18.50
C LEU A 681 -23.12 4.74 -18.55
N GLY A 682 -23.57 3.80 -17.71
CA GLY A 682 -23.08 2.41 -17.70
C GLY A 682 -23.32 1.68 -19.03
N ARG A 683 -24.35 2.09 -19.78
CA ARG A 683 -24.70 1.54 -21.09
C ARG A 683 -23.86 2.10 -22.25
N LYS A 684 -23.01 3.11 -22.01
CA LYS A 684 -22.00 3.60 -22.96
C LYS A 684 -20.76 2.70 -22.98
N PHE A 685 -20.38 2.11 -21.84
CA PHE A 685 -19.21 1.25 -21.68
C PHE A 685 -19.43 -0.20 -22.19
N LYS A 686 -18.32 -0.91 -22.42
CA LYS A 686 -18.28 -2.33 -22.83
C LYS A 686 -17.91 -3.28 -21.69
N ALA A 687 -17.21 -2.77 -20.68
CA ALA A 687 -16.89 -3.45 -19.44
C ALA A 687 -16.74 -2.41 -18.31
N LEU A 688 -17.09 -2.82 -17.10
CA LEU A 688 -16.85 -2.12 -15.84
C LEU A 688 -15.91 -2.95 -14.95
N VAL A 689 -15.12 -2.29 -14.10
CA VAL A 689 -14.27 -2.95 -13.10
C VAL A 689 -14.38 -2.24 -11.74
N THR A 690 -14.93 -2.94 -10.74
CA THR A 690 -14.98 -2.50 -9.33
C THR A 690 -13.87 -3.20 -8.54
N HIS A 691 -13.11 -2.45 -7.74
CA HIS A 691 -12.07 -2.96 -6.85
C HIS A 691 -12.29 -2.38 -5.45
N ASP A 692 -12.63 -3.22 -4.47
CA ASP A 692 -12.96 -2.82 -3.09
C ASP A 692 -13.92 -1.60 -3.10
N GLY A 693 -15.19 -1.80 -3.47
CA GLY A 693 -16.11 -0.69 -3.77
C GLY A 693 -17.56 -0.94 -3.35
N VAL A 694 -18.16 0.05 -2.68
CA VAL A 694 -19.46 -0.02 -2.01
C VAL A 694 -20.56 -0.54 -2.93
N PHE A 695 -21.20 -1.65 -2.56
CA PHE A 695 -22.37 -2.18 -3.24
C PHE A 695 -23.66 -1.58 -2.67
N SER A 696 -23.74 -1.45 -1.34
CA SER A 696 -24.82 -0.72 -0.69
C SER A 696 -24.28 0.21 0.39
N THR A 697 -24.74 1.47 0.36
CA THR A 697 -24.42 2.46 1.40
C THR A 697 -24.79 1.99 2.81
N SER A 698 -25.70 1.02 2.94
CA SER A 698 -26.07 0.44 4.24
C SER A 698 -24.98 -0.45 4.84
N TYR A 699 -24.05 -0.98 4.03
CA TYR A 699 -22.91 -1.78 4.51
C TYR A 699 -21.80 -0.91 5.13
N GLU A 700 -21.77 0.39 4.81
CA GLU A 700 -20.87 1.38 5.41
C GLU A 700 -21.02 1.49 6.94
N LEU A 701 -22.15 1.04 7.51
CA LEU A 701 -22.34 0.91 8.96
C LEU A 701 -21.39 -0.11 9.62
N ALA A 702 -20.70 -0.93 8.83
CA ALA A 702 -19.65 -1.85 9.27
C ALA A 702 -18.23 -1.29 9.08
N THR A 703 -18.05 -0.07 8.56
CA THR A 703 -16.73 0.54 8.40
C THR A 703 -16.05 0.79 9.75
N ASP A 704 -14.74 0.98 9.73
CA ASP A 704 -13.92 1.27 10.91
C ASP A 704 -13.96 2.75 11.33
N GLU A 705 -13.93 3.67 10.37
CA GLU A 705 -13.94 5.13 10.59
C GLU A 705 -15.35 5.71 10.42
N VAL A 706 -16.24 5.35 11.35
CA VAL A 706 -17.66 5.76 11.35
C VAL A 706 -17.87 7.29 11.28
N TYR A 707 -16.87 8.11 11.66
CA TYR A 707 -16.87 9.55 11.50
C TYR A 707 -17.06 10.00 10.03
N PHE A 708 -16.45 9.29 9.08
CA PHE A 708 -16.44 9.64 7.66
C PHE A 708 -17.85 9.50 7.08
N ILE A 709 -18.51 8.36 7.33
CA ILE A 709 -19.87 8.12 6.86
C ILE A 709 -20.90 9.03 7.58
N ASN A 710 -20.67 9.33 8.87
CA ASN A 710 -21.45 10.33 9.60
C ASN A 710 -21.33 11.75 9.02
N ARG A 711 -20.20 12.09 8.38
CA ARG A 711 -19.99 13.36 7.67
C ARG A 711 -20.64 13.32 6.29
N GLU A 712 -20.46 12.24 5.53
CA GLU A 712 -20.86 12.13 4.14
C GLU A 712 -22.36 11.89 3.93
N PHE A 713 -23.01 11.13 4.81
CA PHE A 713 -24.46 10.86 4.73
C PHE A 713 -25.27 11.37 5.93
N GLY A 714 -24.61 11.97 6.93
CA GLY A 714 -25.23 12.33 8.20
C GLY A 714 -25.32 11.13 9.16
N ARG A 715 -25.57 11.43 10.45
CA ARG A 715 -25.73 10.38 11.46
C ARG A 715 -27.04 9.61 11.28
N SER A 716 -26.93 8.28 11.23
CA SER A 716 -28.05 7.34 11.09
C SER A 716 -29.09 7.39 12.23
N ASP A 717 -28.77 8.01 13.37
CA ASP A 717 -29.71 8.23 14.48
C ASP A 717 -30.52 9.55 14.40
N THR A 718 -30.29 10.40 13.38
CA THR A 718 -30.86 11.76 13.34
C THR A 718 -32.07 11.97 12.42
N SER A 719 -33.23 11.54 12.93
CA SER A 719 -34.62 11.94 12.57
C SER A 719 -35.17 11.58 11.18
N ALA A 720 -36.42 11.12 11.16
CA ALA A 720 -37.16 10.69 9.96
C ALA A 720 -37.52 11.80 8.95
N ASP A 721 -37.29 13.08 9.28
CA ASP A 721 -37.59 14.22 8.40
C ASP A 721 -36.49 14.50 7.34
N ARG A 722 -35.38 13.75 7.37
CA ARG A 722 -34.36 13.76 6.30
C ARG A 722 -34.63 12.64 5.29
N PRO A 723 -34.63 12.91 3.96
CA PRO A 723 -34.53 11.86 2.96
C PRO A 723 -33.11 11.29 3.02
N ASN A 724 -32.95 10.23 3.81
CA ASN A 724 -31.69 9.60 4.18
C ASN A 724 -30.72 9.49 3.00
N ALA A 725 -29.50 10.03 3.15
CA ALA A 725 -28.55 10.13 2.04
C ALA A 725 -28.00 8.75 1.63
N TYR A 726 -27.89 7.81 2.60
CA TYR A 726 -27.70 6.38 2.33
C TYR A 726 -28.78 5.92 1.31
N ASP A 727 -30.06 6.04 1.68
CA ASP A 727 -31.18 5.54 0.87
C ASP A 727 -31.31 6.16 -0.53
N ARG A 728 -30.75 7.36 -0.73
CA ARG A 728 -30.86 8.12 -2.00
C ARG A 728 -29.78 7.73 -3.01
N TRP A 729 -28.60 7.35 -2.53
CA TRP A 729 -27.40 7.11 -3.34
C TRP A 729 -26.94 5.65 -3.27
N ASP A 730 -27.83 4.74 -2.88
CA ASP A 730 -27.56 3.30 -2.73
C ASP A 730 -27.55 2.57 -4.09
N PRO A 731 -26.40 2.06 -4.59
CA PRO A 731 -26.33 1.36 -5.87
C PRO A 731 -27.18 0.09 -5.91
N ALA A 732 -27.37 -0.58 -4.77
CA ALA A 732 -28.17 -1.80 -4.65
C ALA A 732 -29.63 -1.61 -5.10
N LYS A 733 -30.14 -0.38 -5.07
CA LYS A 733 -31.52 -0.02 -5.47
C LYS A 733 -31.72 0.12 -6.98
N HIS A 734 -30.63 0.19 -7.75
CA HIS A 734 -30.63 0.31 -9.21
C HIS A 734 -30.17 -0.98 -9.91
N THR A 735 -30.14 -2.08 -9.15
CA THR A 735 -29.76 -3.43 -9.62
C THR A 735 -30.72 -4.02 -10.64
N ASP A 736 -31.94 -3.47 -10.77
CA ASP A 736 -32.91 -3.84 -11.81
C ASP A 736 -32.46 -3.42 -13.23
N ALA A 737 -31.60 -2.41 -13.34
CA ALA A 737 -31.05 -1.89 -14.59
C ALA A 737 -29.69 -2.52 -15.00
N TRP A 738 -28.98 -3.19 -14.06
CA TRP A 738 -27.63 -3.73 -14.27
C TRP A 738 -27.56 -4.66 -15.49
N SER A 739 -26.66 -4.37 -16.44
CA SER A 739 -26.66 -5.01 -17.77
C SER A 739 -25.38 -4.87 -18.61
N THR A 740 -24.33 -4.17 -18.13
CA THR A 740 -23.01 -4.09 -18.78
C THR A 740 -22.06 -5.11 -18.13
N PRO A 741 -21.18 -5.81 -18.88
CA PRO A 741 -20.23 -6.76 -18.29
C PRO A 741 -19.35 -6.15 -17.20
N HIS A 742 -19.11 -6.88 -16.10
CA HIS A 742 -18.55 -6.29 -14.88
C HIS A 742 -17.63 -7.25 -14.10
N LEU A 743 -16.36 -6.89 -13.96
CA LEU A 743 -15.40 -7.58 -13.08
C LEU A 743 -15.46 -6.96 -11.67
N ILE A 744 -15.61 -7.81 -10.66
CA ILE A 744 -15.54 -7.44 -9.24
C ILE A 744 -14.23 -7.95 -8.65
N ILE A 745 -13.58 -7.13 -7.83
CA ILE A 745 -12.35 -7.47 -7.11
C ILE A 745 -12.54 -7.03 -5.66
N HIS A 746 -12.31 -7.91 -4.68
CA HIS A 746 -12.43 -7.56 -3.25
C HIS A 746 -11.42 -8.32 -2.38
N SER A 747 -10.90 -7.69 -1.33
CA SER A 747 -9.85 -8.24 -0.46
C SER A 747 -10.34 -8.57 0.97
N GLU A 748 -9.94 -9.73 1.54
CA GLU A 748 -10.55 -10.21 2.80
C GLU A 748 -10.09 -9.46 4.07
N LEU A 749 -8.96 -8.76 4.03
CA LEU A 749 -8.51 -7.87 5.10
C LEU A 749 -8.93 -6.42 4.88
N ASP A 750 -9.87 -6.14 3.96
CA ASP A 750 -10.49 -4.82 3.86
C ASP A 750 -11.50 -4.61 5.00
N TYR A 751 -11.14 -3.73 5.95
CA TYR A 751 -12.02 -3.28 7.03
C TYR A 751 -12.62 -1.89 6.79
N ARG A 752 -12.25 -1.22 5.69
CA ARG A 752 -12.93 -0.02 5.17
C ARG A 752 -14.27 -0.44 4.61
N LEU A 753 -14.24 -1.32 3.60
CA LEU A 753 -15.38 -1.82 2.85
C LEU A 753 -15.39 -3.34 2.90
N THR A 754 -16.48 -3.93 3.40
CA THR A 754 -16.45 -5.35 3.75
C THR A 754 -16.56 -6.26 2.54
N MET A 755 -16.03 -7.49 2.64
CA MET A 755 -16.24 -8.54 1.63
C MET A 755 -17.71 -8.81 1.25
N ALA A 756 -18.68 -8.37 2.06
CA ALA A 756 -20.10 -8.44 1.71
C ALA A 756 -20.43 -7.59 0.46
N ASP A 757 -19.74 -6.48 0.24
CA ASP A 757 -19.95 -5.59 -0.91
C ASP A 757 -19.61 -6.29 -2.23
N GLY A 758 -18.37 -6.77 -2.36
CA GLY A 758 -17.93 -7.49 -3.56
C GLY A 758 -18.73 -8.77 -3.83
N LEU A 759 -19.05 -9.55 -2.78
CA LEU A 759 -19.87 -10.75 -2.91
C LEU A 759 -21.32 -10.43 -3.32
N ALA A 760 -21.93 -9.38 -2.78
CA ALA A 760 -23.29 -8.98 -3.14
C ALA A 760 -23.36 -8.46 -4.58
N ALA A 761 -22.40 -7.61 -5.00
CA ALA A 761 -22.30 -7.13 -6.37
C ALA A 761 -22.16 -8.28 -7.37
N PHE A 762 -21.25 -9.24 -7.12
CA PHE A 762 -21.04 -10.39 -7.98
C PHE A 762 -22.29 -11.30 -8.05
N ASN A 763 -22.92 -11.60 -6.91
CA ASN A 763 -24.12 -12.44 -6.88
C ASN A 763 -25.28 -11.82 -7.69
N VAL A 764 -25.50 -10.51 -7.57
CA VAL A 764 -26.53 -9.80 -8.36
C VAL A 764 -26.24 -9.86 -9.87
N LEU A 765 -24.98 -9.72 -10.30
CA LEU A 765 -24.61 -9.84 -11.70
C LEU A 765 -24.89 -11.26 -12.24
N GLN A 766 -24.55 -12.29 -11.45
CA GLN A 766 -24.78 -13.70 -11.78
C GLN A 766 -26.28 -14.05 -11.83
N GLU A 767 -27.08 -13.65 -10.84
CA GLU A 767 -28.54 -13.88 -10.82
C GLU A 767 -29.26 -13.25 -12.03
N ARG A 768 -28.73 -12.12 -12.52
CA ARG A 768 -29.24 -11.42 -13.70
C ARG A 768 -28.71 -11.95 -15.04
N GLY A 769 -27.75 -12.88 -15.02
CA GLY A 769 -27.09 -13.41 -16.22
C GLY A 769 -26.21 -12.38 -16.94
N VAL A 770 -25.65 -11.41 -16.21
CA VAL A 770 -24.69 -10.43 -16.74
C VAL A 770 -23.28 -11.03 -16.71
N GLU A 771 -22.54 -10.94 -17.82
CA GLU A 771 -21.16 -11.42 -17.89
C GLU A 771 -20.32 -10.76 -16.79
N SER A 772 -19.81 -11.56 -15.86
CA SER A 772 -19.14 -11.07 -14.67
C SER A 772 -18.13 -12.07 -14.14
N GLU A 773 -17.10 -11.54 -13.48
CA GLU A 773 -16.00 -12.29 -12.86
C GLU A 773 -15.77 -11.75 -11.45
N LEU A 774 -15.21 -12.58 -10.57
CA LEU A 774 -14.83 -12.22 -9.21
C LEU A 774 -13.37 -12.64 -8.96
N LEU A 775 -12.56 -11.70 -8.47
CA LEU A 775 -11.21 -11.93 -7.99
C LEU A 775 -11.14 -11.58 -6.49
N VAL A 776 -10.67 -12.52 -5.66
CA VAL A 776 -10.54 -12.32 -4.21
C VAL A 776 -9.09 -12.49 -3.78
N PHE A 777 -8.64 -11.62 -2.88
CA PHE A 777 -7.33 -11.71 -2.22
C PHE A 777 -7.50 -11.93 -0.70
N PRO A 778 -7.37 -13.17 -0.21
CA PRO A 778 -7.49 -13.49 1.22
C PRO A 778 -6.43 -12.88 2.14
N ASP A 779 -5.35 -12.33 1.56
CA ASP A 779 -4.19 -11.83 2.28
C ASP A 779 -3.77 -10.41 1.91
N GLU A 780 -4.65 -9.65 1.24
CA GLU A 780 -4.51 -8.21 0.98
C GLU A 780 -5.57 -7.42 1.76
N ASN A 781 -5.37 -6.11 1.91
CA ASN A 781 -6.33 -5.17 2.50
C ASN A 781 -7.06 -4.37 1.42
N HIS A 782 -7.64 -3.20 1.76
CA HIS A 782 -8.26 -2.25 0.82
C HIS A 782 -7.38 -1.85 -0.39
N PHE A 783 -6.10 -2.24 -0.41
CA PHE A 783 -5.23 -2.21 -1.58
C PHE A 783 -4.55 -3.57 -1.79
N VAL A 784 -4.42 -3.99 -3.05
CA VAL A 784 -3.49 -5.08 -3.43
C VAL A 784 -2.04 -4.56 -3.44
N LEU A 785 -1.23 -4.99 -2.47
CA LEU A 785 0.12 -4.46 -2.21
C LEU A 785 1.26 -5.42 -2.57
N LYS A 786 1.07 -6.74 -2.52
CA LYS A 786 2.14 -7.72 -2.80
C LYS A 786 2.40 -7.77 -4.31
N PRO A 787 3.68 -7.82 -4.76
CA PRO A 787 4.01 -7.80 -6.20
C PRO A 787 3.32 -8.89 -7.03
N GLU A 788 3.24 -10.12 -6.52
CA GLU A 788 2.60 -11.25 -7.22
C GLU A 788 1.07 -11.07 -7.34
N ASN A 789 0.41 -10.71 -6.23
CA ASN A 789 -1.03 -10.41 -6.23
C ASN A 789 -1.33 -9.20 -7.13
N SER A 790 -0.47 -8.18 -7.13
CA SER A 790 -0.61 -6.98 -7.97
C SER A 790 -0.38 -7.30 -9.46
N LEU A 791 0.55 -8.20 -9.80
CA LEU A 791 0.70 -8.71 -11.17
C LEU A 791 -0.57 -9.44 -11.59
N ARG A 792 -1.06 -10.38 -10.77
CA ARG A 792 -2.30 -11.12 -11.01
C ARG A 792 -3.53 -10.21 -11.17
N TRP A 793 -3.60 -9.14 -10.39
CA TRP A 793 -4.62 -8.10 -10.49
C TRP A 793 -4.58 -7.43 -11.88
N HIS A 794 -3.42 -6.92 -12.30
CA HIS A 794 -3.27 -6.26 -13.60
C HIS A 794 -3.57 -7.20 -14.78
N GLU A 795 -3.13 -8.46 -14.72
CA GLU A 795 -3.44 -9.47 -15.75
C GLU A 795 -4.94 -9.73 -15.88
N THR A 796 -5.63 -9.91 -14.74
CA THR A 796 -7.07 -10.19 -14.71
C THR A 796 -7.85 -8.99 -15.25
N VAL A 797 -7.51 -7.78 -14.79
CA VAL A 797 -8.09 -6.52 -15.28
C VAL A 797 -7.88 -6.37 -16.79
N PHE A 798 -6.65 -6.47 -17.30
CA PHE A 798 -6.37 -6.29 -18.73
C PHE A 798 -6.98 -7.38 -19.59
N SER A 799 -7.00 -8.64 -19.16
CA SER A 799 -7.69 -9.70 -19.91
C SER A 799 -9.20 -9.46 -19.99
N PHE A 800 -9.81 -8.99 -18.90
CA PHE A 800 -11.23 -8.64 -18.86
C PHE A 800 -11.57 -7.42 -19.72
N ILE A 801 -10.83 -6.31 -19.63
CA ILE A 801 -11.16 -5.10 -20.41
C ILE A 801 -10.78 -5.21 -21.89
N ASN A 802 -9.66 -5.87 -22.23
CA ASN A 802 -9.17 -5.92 -23.61
C ASN A 802 -10.13 -6.72 -24.51
N ARG A 803 -10.67 -7.86 -24.03
CA ARG A 803 -11.59 -8.70 -24.82
C ARG A 803 -12.88 -7.96 -25.21
N HIS A 804 -13.38 -7.11 -24.30
CA HIS A 804 -14.60 -6.32 -24.50
C HIS A 804 -14.44 -5.15 -25.51
N VAL A 805 -13.20 -4.75 -25.83
CA VAL A 805 -12.89 -3.70 -26.83
C VAL A 805 -12.14 -4.20 -28.07
N GLY A 806 -11.93 -5.51 -28.20
CA GLY A 806 -11.19 -6.10 -29.32
C GLY A 806 -9.69 -5.77 -29.32
N LEU A 807 -9.10 -5.51 -28.15
CA LEU A 807 -7.65 -5.52 -27.96
C LEU A 807 -7.15 -6.94 -27.62
N PRO A 808 -5.85 -7.25 -27.79
CA PRO A 808 -5.29 -8.55 -27.43
C PRO A 808 -5.44 -8.82 -25.93
N THR A 809 -5.88 -10.03 -25.57
CA THR A 809 -5.90 -10.51 -24.17
C THR A 809 -4.49 -10.64 -23.60
N VAL A 810 -4.34 -10.32 -22.31
CA VAL A 810 -3.14 -10.64 -21.54
C VAL A 810 -3.32 -12.04 -20.93
N GLY A 811 -2.26 -12.86 -20.96
CA GLY A 811 -2.27 -14.17 -20.27
C GLY A 811 -2.72 -15.39 -21.10
N ASP A 812 -2.80 -15.31 -22.43
CA ASP A 812 -3.22 -16.41 -23.34
C ASP A 812 -2.42 -17.73 -23.24
N LYS A 813 -1.34 -17.79 -22.44
CA LYS A 813 -0.58 -19.01 -22.14
C LYS A 813 -0.95 -19.66 -20.80
N ASP A 814 -1.46 -18.87 -19.86
CA ASP A 814 -1.53 -19.23 -18.44
C ASP A 814 -2.97 -19.17 -17.90
N LEU A 815 -3.81 -18.26 -18.42
CA LEU A 815 -5.26 -18.25 -18.16
C LEU A 815 -5.95 -19.53 -18.69
N GLU A 816 -5.40 -20.15 -19.74
CA GLU A 816 -5.87 -21.44 -20.27
C GLU A 816 -5.79 -22.61 -19.25
N GLN A 817 -5.13 -22.43 -18.09
CA GLN A 817 -5.15 -23.41 -16.99
C GLN A 817 -6.29 -23.20 -15.98
N ILE A 818 -6.95 -22.03 -15.99
CA ILE A 818 -7.98 -21.66 -15.01
C ILE A 818 -9.38 -21.70 -15.65
N THR A 819 -9.52 -21.36 -16.94
CA THR A 819 -10.83 -21.24 -17.63
C THR A 819 -11.12 -22.38 -18.61
N LYS A 820 -11.18 -23.64 -18.14
CA LYS A 820 -11.56 -24.80 -18.97
C LYS A 820 -12.58 -25.75 -18.33
N ASP A 821 -13.85 -25.48 -18.62
CA ASP A 821 -14.80 -26.56 -18.91
C ASP A 821 -14.25 -27.42 -20.07
N PRO A 822 -14.25 -28.77 -20.00
CA PRO A 822 -13.30 -29.59 -20.77
C PRO A 822 -13.72 -29.92 -22.23
N PRO A 823 -12.95 -29.47 -23.25
CA PRO A 823 -13.09 -29.94 -24.63
C PRO A 823 -12.28 -31.23 -24.87
N ARG A 824 -12.60 -31.96 -25.95
CA ARG A 824 -12.19 -33.37 -26.13
C ARG A 824 -10.83 -33.56 -26.83
N GLY A 825 -9.83 -33.99 -26.06
CA GLY A 825 -8.87 -35.07 -26.40
C GLY A 825 -8.02 -35.05 -27.69
N GLY A 826 -6.71 -34.81 -27.54
CA GLY A 826 -5.64 -35.17 -28.49
C GLY A 826 -4.25 -34.93 -27.88
N GLY A 827 -3.23 -35.80 -28.09
CA GLY A 827 -1.91 -35.70 -27.40
C GLY A 827 -0.70 -36.31 -28.17
N ARG A 828 0.48 -36.49 -27.51
CA ARG A 828 1.82 -36.95 -28.06
C ARG A 828 2.94 -37.38 -27.03
N GLN A 829 3.87 -36.52 -26.57
CA GLN A 829 5.13 -36.91 -25.85
C GLN A 829 5.24 -36.43 -24.36
N GLY A 830 6.37 -36.68 -23.67
CA GLY A 830 6.70 -36.27 -22.27
C GLY A 830 7.69 -37.20 -21.49
N SER A 831 7.74 -37.13 -20.14
CA SER A 831 8.57 -37.91 -19.17
C SER A 831 7.78 -38.66 -18.02
N THR A 832 8.42 -39.37 -17.05
CA THR A 832 7.84 -40.53 -16.27
C THR A 832 8.30 -40.62 -14.77
N VAL A 833 7.50 -41.14 -13.80
CA VAL A 833 7.69 -41.06 -12.30
C VAL A 833 7.20 -42.30 -11.45
N CYS A 834 7.62 -42.48 -10.16
CA CYS A 834 7.25 -43.50 -9.12
C CYS A 834 7.09 -42.90 -7.66
N VAL A 835 6.86 -43.67 -6.55
CA VAL A 835 6.55 -43.18 -5.15
C VAL A 835 7.18 -44.01 -3.97
N CYS A 836 7.54 -43.36 -2.82
CA CYS A 836 8.00 -43.90 -1.50
C CYS A 836 7.71 -42.91 -0.30
N VAL A 837 7.90 -43.25 0.99
CA VAL A 837 7.56 -42.39 2.17
C VAL A 837 8.62 -42.36 3.30
N CYS A 838 9.02 -41.17 3.80
CA CYS A 838 10.10 -40.94 4.78
C CYS A 838 9.71 -39.95 5.90
N VAL A 839 10.16 -40.19 7.15
CA VAL A 839 9.81 -39.41 8.34
C VAL A 839 11.03 -39.19 9.27
N CYS A 840 11.17 -37.98 9.82
CA CYS A 840 12.24 -37.62 10.77
C CYS A 840 11.67 -36.84 11.99
N ALA A 841 12.14 -37.16 13.20
CA ALA A 841 11.84 -36.42 14.43
C ALA A 841 13.00 -36.53 15.44
N THR A 842 13.27 -35.48 16.24
CA THR A 842 14.26 -35.51 17.34
C THR A 842 13.78 -34.68 18.54
N ARG A 843 14.28 -34.99 19.76
CA ARG A 843 13.88 -34.32 21.01
C ARG A 843 15.12 -34.06 21.88
N ARG A 844 15.27 -32.82 22.38
CA ARG A 844 16.39 -32.46 23.29
C ARG A 844 16.22 -33.08 24.68
N ILE A 845 17.29 -33.66 25.23
CA ILE A 845 17.37 -34.12 26.63
C ILE A 845 18.30 -33.17 27.42
N ARG A 846 17.97 -32.89 28.69
CA ARG A 846 18.74 -31.99 29.58
C ARG A 846 19.38 -32.73 30.78
N GLY A 847 20.40 -33.55 30.47
CA GLY A 847 21.58 -33.90 31.28
C GLY A 847 21.47 -34.53 32.68
N TYR A 848 22.46 -35.38 33.05
CA TYR A 848 23.29 -35.16 34.25
C TYR A 848 24.58 -36.03 34.27
N ARG A 849 25.70 -35.40 34.67
CA ARG A 849 26.94 -35.93 35.31
C ARG A 849 27.62 -37.26 34.85
N SER A 850 28.83 -37.06 34.29
CA SER A 850 30.15 -37.38 34.91
C SER A 850 31.03 -38.54 34.40
N ASN A 851 32.35 -38.29 34.55
CA ASN A 851 33.49 -39.22 34.64
C ASN A 851 34.22 -39.78 33.38
N THR A 852 35.35 -39.10 33.10
CA THR A 852 36.74 -39.62 33.05
C THR A 852 37.39 -40.19 31.76
N LEU A 853 38.41 -39.43 31.32
CA LEU A 853 39.79 -39.84 30.98
C LEU A 853 40.16 -40.38 29.57
N TRP A 854 41.02 -39.59 28.89
CA TRP A 854 42.10 -39.96 27.95
C TRP A 854 41.73 -40.54 26.55
N ALA A 855 42.56 -40.42 25.50
CA ALA A 855 43.56 -39.39 25.14
C ALA A 855 44.05 -39.57 23.67
N ARG A 856 44.30 -38.45 22.96
CA ARG A 856 45.28 -38.24 21.85
C ARG A 856 45.52 -39.37 20.79
N SER A 857 45.43 -39.02 19.49
CA SER A 857 46.64 -38.76 18.63
C SER A 857 46.54 -39.10 17.11
N LEU A 858 46.54 -38.05 16.26
CA LEU A 858 47.32 -37.88 14.99
C LEU A 858 47.17 -38.83 13.74
N LYS A 859 46.88 -38.16 12.60
CA LYS A 859 47.63 -38.16 11.31
C LYS A 859 47.57 -39.34 10.29
N SER A 860 46.77 -39.13 9.23
CA SER A 860 47.17 -38.65 7.86
C SER A 860 48.21 -39.38 6.96
N VAL A 861 47.99 -39.25 5.63
CA VAL A 861 48.93 -39.20 4.46
C VAL A 861 48.96 -40.40 3.47
N ALA A 862 48.34 -40.15 2.30
CA ALA A 862 48.73 -40.44 0.89
C ALA A 862 49.12 -41.86 0.38
N GLY A 863 48.92 -42.11 -0.94
CA GLY A 863 49.29 -43.40 -1.57
C GLY A 863 49.12 -43.64 -3.10
N ALA A 864 49.09 -42.60 -3.95
CA ALA A 864 49.43 -42.54 -5.40
C ALA A 864 49.19 -43.71 -6.44
N ASP A 865 48.73 -43.30 -7.64
CA ASP A 865 49.34 -43.55 -8.99
C ASP A 865 48.79 -44.58 -10.05
N MET A 866 49.12 -44.27 -11.32
CA MET A 866 49.25 -45.04 -12.59
C MET A 866 48.05 -45.66 -13.36
N ALA A 867 47.53 -44.85 -14.31
CA ALA A 867 47.51 -45.04 -15.78
C ALA A 867 47.40 -46.43 -16.48
N SER A 868 46.49 -46.57 -17.48
CA SER A 868 46.82 -46.44 -18.94
C SER A 868 45.89 -47.18 -19.96
N ASN A 869 45.93 -46.71 -21.24
CA ASN A 869 45.84 -47.43 -22.53
C ASN A 869 44.52 -47.90 -23.24
N GLN A 870 44.29 -47.27 -24.41
CA GLN A 870 44.05 -47.86 -25.77
C GLN A 870 42.66 -48.09 -26.45
N ARG A 871 42.42 -47.25 -27.48
CA ARG A 871 42.13 -47.54 -28.93
C ARG A 871 40.90 -48.37 -29.38
N ARG A 872 40.01 -47.75 -30.19
CA ARG A 872 39.85 -47.86 -31.68
C ARG A 872 38.65 -47.00 -32.17
N GLN A 873 38.77 -46.14 -33.22
CA GLN A 873 38.48 -46.37 -34.67
C GLN A 873 36.99 -46.69 -35.00
N ARG A 874 36.31 -46.13 -36.03
CA ARG A 874 36.66 -45.10 -37.07
C ARG A 874 35.40 -44.64 -37.86
N ALA A 875 35.55 -43.55 -38.64
CA ALA A 875 34.83 -43.19 -39.90
C ALA A 875 33.35 -42.70 -39.83
N THR A 876 32.81 -42.04 -40.87
CA THR A 876 33.08 -40.67 -41.44
C THR A 876 31.96 -40.28 -42.45
N ASP A 877 31.91 -38.98 -42.84
CA ASP A 877 31.24 -38.40 -44.03
C ASP A 877 29.68 -38.38 -44.08
N GLY A 878 29.00 -37.43 -44.75
CA GLY A 878 29.46 -36.18 -45.39
C GLY A 878 28.36 -35.33 -46.09
N THR A 879 28.59 -34.01 -46.19
CA THR A 879 28.23 -33.07 -47.30
C THR A 879 26.80 -32.95 -47.90
N SER A 880 26.06 -31.93 -47.44
CA SER A 880 25.55 -30.75 -48.20
C SER A 880 24.75 -30.80 -49.54
N SER A 881 23.70 -29.94 -49.59
CA SER A 881 23.40 -28.91 -50.64
C SER A 881 22.14 -29.00 -51.54
N CYS A 882 21.53 -27.81 -51.77
CA CYS A 882 20.73 -27.32 -52.92
C CYS A 882 19.40 -28.01 -53.39
N GLY A 883 18.40 -27.20 -53.80
CA GLY A 883 17.18 -27.64 -54.49
C GLY A 883 16.12 -26.53 -54.72
N LEU A 884 15.90 -26.12 -55.98
CA LEU A 884 15.14 -24.91 -56.38
C LEU A 884 13.67 -25.15 -56.84
N ALA A 885 12.84 -24.10 -56.63
CA ALA A 885 11.84 -23.52 -57.56
C ALA A 885 10.41 -24.11 -57.81
N ARG A 886 9.43 -23.17 -57.83
CA ARG A 886 8.25 -22.94 -58.73
C ARG A 886 7.29 -24.12 -59.06
N GLU A 887 5.96 -24.01 -59.11
CA GLU A 887 5.01 -23.11 -59.80
C GLU A 887 3.63 -23.14 -59.06
N ALA A 888 2.75 -22.14 -58.98
CA ALA A 888 2.09 -21.23 -59.94
C ALA A 888 0.84 -21.80 -60.66
N GLY A 889 -0.34 -21.15 -60.53
CA GLY A 889 -1.47 -21.37 -61.46
C GLY A 889 -2.93 -21.28 -60.95
N ALA A 890 -3.52 -20.08 -60.99
CA ALA A 890 -4.90 -19.79 -61.49
C ALA A 890 -6.18 -20.40 -60.82
N ARG A 891 -7.42 -19.90 -61.05
CA ARG A 891 -8.02 -18.52 -61.18
C ARG A 891 -9.56 -18.66 -61.34
N ARG A 892 -10.33 -17.56 -61.15
CA ARG A 892 -11.73 -17.30 -61.63
C ARG A 892 -12.89 -18.07 -60.92
N GLN A 893 -14.16 -17.60 -60.88
CA GLN A 893 -14.72 -16.23 -61.04
C GLN A 893 -16.12 -16.06 -60.37
N ARG A 894 -16.58 -14.80 -60.30
CA ARG A 894 -17.89 -14.28 -59.83
C ARG A 894 -19.10 -14.74 -60.68
N THR A 895 -20.31 -14.72 -60.10
CA THR A 895 -21.55 -13.96 -60.53
C THR A 895 -22.72 -14.29 -59.56
N THR A 896 -23.33 -13.42 -58.75
CA THR A 896 -24.15 -12.18 -58.91
C THR A 896 -25.69 -12.36 -58.81
N CYS A 897 -26.27 -11.69 -57.82
CA CYS A 897 -27.51 -10.88 -57.87
C CYS A 897 -28.94 -11.46 -57.68
N THR A 898 -29.71 -10.62 -56.94
CA THR A 898 -31.08 -10.10 -57.19
C THR A 898 -32.37 -10.70 -56.59
N CYS A 899 -33.13 -9.75 -56.00
CA CYS A 899 -34.59 -9.56 -56.02
C CYS A 899 -35.48 -10.05 -54.85
N CYS A 900 -36.41 -9.15 -54.51
CA CYS A 900 -37.53 -9.25 -53.57
C CYS A 900 -38.73 -8.50 -54.19
N PRO A 901 -39.97 -9.02 -54.10
CA PRO A 901 -41.18 -8.25 -54.37
C PRO A 901 -42.10 -8.13 -53.12
N ARG A 902 -43.14 -7.29 -53.22
CA ARG A 902 -44.05 -6.88 -52.11
C ARG A 902 -45.46 -7.50 -52.21
N ALA A 903 -46.20 -7.39 -51.09
CA ALA A 903 -47.58 -6.83 -50.99
C ALA A 903 -48.81 -7.74 -50.72
N ASN A 904 -49.55 -7.32 -49.67
CA ASN A 904 -51.00 -7.08 -49.56
C ASN A 904 -52.08 -8.14 -49.20
N GLU A 905 -53.04 -7.61 -48.40
CA GLU A 905 -54.52 -7.82 -48.35
C GLU A 905 -55.19 -8.93 -47.51
N LEU A 906 -55.60 -8.53 -46.28
CA LEU A 906 -57.01 -8.37 -45.81
C LEU A 906 -58.12 -9.36 -46.27
N ALA A 907 -58.91 -9.89 -45.31
CA ALA A 907 -60.30 -9.43 -45.03
C ALA A 907 -61.23 -10.41 -44.24
N ARG A 908 -61.94 -9.90 -43.20
CA ARG A 908 -63.31 -10.27 -42.73
C ARG A 908 -63.56 -11.67 -42.08
N CYS A 909 -64.58 -11.93 -41.23
CA CYS A 909 -65.46 -11.10 -40.36
C CYS A 909 -66.29 -11.99 -39.39
N LEU A 910 -66.58 -11.52 -38.16
CA LEU A 910 -67.92 -11.35 -37.54
C LEU A 910 -67.85 -11.10 -36.01
N SER A 911 -68.93 -10.56 -35.41
CA SER A 911 -69.09 -10.20 -33.99
C SER A 911 -70.57 -10.38 -33.54
N PRO A 912 -70.94 -10.21 -32.25
CA PRO A 912 -71.46 -8.88 -31.78
C PRO A 912 -71.30 -8.51 -30.27
N ALA A 913 -71.53 -7.21 -29.93
CA ALA A 913 -71.71 -6.58 -28.58
C ALA A 913 -70.52 -6.53 -27.57
N ILE A 914 -70.09 -5.43 -26.88
CA ILE A 914 -70.37 -3.96 -26.89
C ILE A 914 -71.70 -3.51 -26.23
N PRO A 915 -71.82 -2.45 -25.36
CA PRO A 915 -70.89 -1.60 -24.53
C PRO A 915 -71.31 -1.62 -22.99
N PRO A 916 -71.32 -0.58 -22.10
CA PRO A 916 -70.66 0.78 -21.98
C PRO A 916 -70.13 1.20 -20.54
N ASP A 917 -69.77 2.51 -20.36
CA ASP A 917 -69.86 3.46 -19.19
C ASP A 917 -69.24 3.23 -17.77
N THR A 918 -68.64 4.22 -17.05
CA THR A 918 -68.07 5.57 -17.37
C THR A 918 -67.12 6.16 -16.28
N PHE A 919 -66.09 6.93 -16.71
CA PHE A 919 -65.43 8.14 -16.12
C PHE A 919 -64.92 8.23 -14.65
N ALA A 920 -64.18 9.33 -14.36
CA ALA A 920 -63.44 9.61 -13.11
C ALA A 920 -63.45 11.10 -12.70
N SER A 921 -63.31 11.42 -11.40
CA SER A 921 -62.89 12.74 -10.87
C SER A 921 -62.74 12.77 -9.32
N LEU A 922 -62.09 13.83 -8.79
CA LEU A 922 -61.93 14.20 -7.37
C LEU A 922 -63.25 14.71 -6.74
N PRO A 923 -63.43 14.68 -5.39
CA PRO A 923 -63.12 15.88 -4.58
C PRO A 923 -62.66 15.63 -3.11
N HIS A 924 -62.35 16.72 -2.40
CA HIS A 924 -62.02 16.77 -0.97
C HIS A 924 -63.21 16.51 -0.02
N SER A 925 -62.88 15.99 1.16
CA SER A 925 -63.48 16.23 2.49
C SER A 925 -65.00 16.43 2.66
N LEU A 926 -65.61 15.58 3.48
CA LEU A 926 -66.47 15.99 4.59
C LEU A 926 -66.69 14.83 5.57
N SER A 927 -66.65 15.09 6.88
CA SER A 927 -67.24 14.20 7.88
C SER A 927 -68.72 14.59 8.10
N PRO A 928 -69.55 13.69 8.62
CA PRO A 928 -69.71 13.68 10.07
C PRO A 928 -69.85 12.28 10.70
N ASN A 929 -69.15 12.09 11.82
CA ASN A 929 -69.50 11.08 12.83
C ASN A 929 -70.80 11.51 13.53
N PRO A 930 -71.68 10.60 14.00
CA PRO A 930 -71.47 10.13 15.37
C PRO A 930 -71.99 8.71 15.71
N SER A 931 -71.10 7.87 16.24
CA SER A 931 -71.41 6.92 17.34
C SER A 931 -70.09 6.67 18.08
N CYS A 932 -69.90 7.37 19.20
CA CYS A 932 -68.56 7.68 19.71
C CYS A 932 -68.52 8.02 21.20
N CYS A 933 -67.31 7.93 21.78
CA CYS A 933 -66.81 8.65 22.96
C CYS A 933 -67.20 8.23 24.41
N PHE A 934 -66.30 8.71 25.30
CA PHE A 934 -66.39 8.95 26.75
C PHE A 934 -66.24 7.75 27.71
N ALA A 935 -65.59 7.90 28.88
CA ALA A 935 -64.93 9.05 29.52
C ALA A 935 -63.46 8.71 29.87
N LEU A 936 -62.46 9.60 30.03
CA LEU A 936 -62.36 10.99 30.50
C LEU A 936 -62.47 11.14 32.04
N ASP A 937 -61.33 11.31 32.71
CA ASP A 937 -61.10 12.32 33.78
C ASP A 937 -59.61 12.25 34.23
N LEU A 938 -58.89 13.34 34.54
CA LEU A 938 -59.21 14.79 34.53
C LEU A 938 -58.12 15.56 33.76
N GLY A 939 -58.45 16.75 33.27
CA GLY A 939 -57.47 17.74 32.80
C GLY A 939 -58.00 19.17 32.98
N ALA A 940 -57.13 20.10 33.39
CA ALA A 940 -57.50 21.51 33.56
C ALA A 940 -56.35 22.47 33.22
N PHE A 941 -56.67 23.36 32.27
CA PHE A 941 -56.04 24.66 31.95
C PHE A 941 -56.19 25.68 33.11
N PRO A 942 -55.71 26.96 33.03
CA PRO A 942 -54.91 27.64 31.98
C PRO A 942 -53.76 28.60 32.48
N VAL A 943 -52.99 29.14 31.51
CA VAL A 943 -52.55 30.58 31.40
C VAL A 943 -51.49 31.20 32.37
N VAL A 944 -50.35 31.59 31.73
CA VAL A 944 -49.60 32.88 31.84
C VAL A 944 -48.40 33.11 32.81
N LEU A 945 -47.33 33.68 32.20
CA LEU A 945 -46.23 34.54 32.67
C LEU A 945 -45.03 34.02 33.54
N GLN A 946 -43.84 34.27 32.97
CA GLN A 946 -42.64 34.92 33.56
C GLN A 946 -41.63 34.20 34.48
N LEU A 947 -40.35 34.41 34.09
CA LEU A 947 -39.14 34.67 34.90
C LEU A 947 -38.51 33.57 35.80
N LEU A 948 -37.34 33.09 35.35
CA LEU A 948 -35.98 33.36 35.91
C LEU A 948 -35.84 33.93 37.35
N PRO A 949 -34.72 33.71 38.08
CA PRO A 949 -33.46 32.99 37.71
C PRO A 949 -32.78 32.11 38.81
N ALA A 950 -31.70 31.44 38.40
CA ALA A 950 -30.42 31.20 39.11
C ALA A 950 -30.35 30.57 40.53
N GLY A 951 -29.50 29.54 40.65
CA GLY A 951 -28.99 29.01 41.94
C GLY A 951 -27.67 28.26 41.79
N ARG A 952 -26.53 28.90 42.06
CA ARG A 952 -25.21 28.24 42.15
C ARG A 952 -25.05 27.50 43.47
N LEU A 953 -24.28 26.41 43.51
CA LEU A 953 -23.05 26.32 44.33
C LEU A 953 -22.24 25.02 44.10
N LEU A 954 -20.94 25.20 43.87
CA LEU A 954 -19.87 24.24 44.18
C LEU A 954 -19.44 24.43 45.65
N PRO A 955 -18.46 23.66 46.17
CA PRO A 955 -18.43 22.21 46.32
C PRO A 955 -18.18 21.85 47.81
N HIS A 956 -18.12 20.56 48.17
CA HIS A 956 -17.43 20.17 49.41
C HIS A 956 -16.56 18.92 49.26
N THR A 957 -15.26 19.13 49.51
CA THR A 957 -14.25 18.10 49.73
C THR A 957 -14.37 17.50 51.12
N MET A 958 -14.03 16.22 51.27
CA MET A 958 -13.40 15.69 52.49
C MET A 958 -12.61 14.41 52.19
N HIS A 959 -11.32 14.40 52.51
CA HIS A 959 -10.59 13.17 52.78
C HIS A 959 -10.93 12.68 54.20
N PHE A 960 -10.97 11.37 54.42
CA PHE A 960 -10.34 10.61 55.52
C PHE A 960 -10.61 9.13 55.19
N SER A 961 -9.62 8.30 54.83
CA SER A 961 -8.52 7.73 55.63
C SER A 961 -8.83 6.34 56.18
N ARG A 962 -7.76 5.54 56.34
CA ARG A 962 -7.76 4.09 56.54
C ARG A 962 -8.39 3.58 57.85
N ALA A 963 -8.87 2.35 57.76
CA ALA A 963 -8.86 1.28 58.76
C ALA A 963 -9.83 1.32 59.96
N PHE A 964 -10.65 0.26 60.05
CA PHE A 964 -10.68 -0.62 61.23
C PHE A 964 -10.95 -2.07 60.79
N VAL A 965 -10.62 -3.05 61.65
CA VAL A 965 -10.64 -4.50 61.34
C VAL A 965 -11.23 -5.31 62.51
N ALA A 966 -11.84 -6.46 62.17
CA ALA A 966 -12.24 -7.59 63.02
C ALA A 966 -13.44 -7.45 63.99
N ALA A 967 -14.59 -7.98 63.54
CA ALA A 967 -15.30 -9.10 64.19
C ALA A 967 -16.29 -9.71 63.16
N ALA A 968 -16.65 -11.00 63.14
CA ALA A 968 -16.28 -12.15 63.97
C ALA A 968 -16.03 -13.41 63.09
N ALA A 969 -15.54 -14.51 63.66
CA ALA A 969 -15.14 -15.71 62.92
C ALA A 969 -15.82 -17.01 63.39
N ILE A 970 -16.42 -17.73 62.43
CA ILE A 970 -16.91 -19.12 62.46
C ILE A 970 -16.78 -19.60 61.00
N TYR A 971 -16.34 -20.81 60.62
CA TYR A 971 -15.92 -22.01 61.36
C TYR A 971 -14.55 -22.54 60.83
N LEU A 972 -14.23 -23.82 61.01
CA LEU A 972 -13.13 -24.53 60.33
C LEU A 972 -13.64 -25.90 59.81
N ALA A 973 -13.03 -26.42 58.74
CA ALA A 973 -13.34 -27.72 58.13
C ALA A 973 -12.86 -28.92 58.98
N PRO A 974 -13.35 -30.16 58.74
CA PRO A 974 -12.52 -31.11 57.96
C PRO A 974 -13.26 -32.26 57.22
N LEU A 975 -12.52 -33.01 56.38
CA LEU A 975 -12.83 -34.27 55.66
C LEU A 975 -14.03 -34.21 54.66
N ALA A 976 -14.07 -34.84 53.46
CA ALA A 976 -13.40 -35.98 52.81
C ALA A 976 -14.15 -37.33 52.88
N LEU A 977 -14.37 -37.92 51.69
CA LEU A 977 -14.78 -39.31 51.39
C LEU A 977 -16.11 -39.82 51.97
N ALA A 978 -17.21 -39.61 51.22
CA ALA A 978 -18.29 -40.59 51.06
C ALA A 978 -19.24 -40.18 49.92
N ASP A 979 -19.29 -40.97 48.85
CA ASP A 979 -20.48 -41.18 48.01
C ASP A 979 -20.19 -42.42 47.14
N ASP A 980 -20.88 -43.52 47.41
CA ASP A 980 -20.55 -44.84 46.84
C ASP A 980 -21.82 -45.67 46.60
N ALA A 981 -21.82 -46.42 45.50
CA ALA A 981 -22.80 -47.44 45.10
C ALA A 981 -24.32 -47.14 45.23
N ALA A 982 -24.91 -46.64 44.14
CA ALA A 982 -26.26 -47.03 43.72
C ALA A 982 -26.23 -47.39 42.21
N THR A 983 -26.30 -48.68 41.88
CA THR A 983 -26.15 -49.17 40.50
C THR A 983 -27.49 -49.49 39.82
N ASP A 984 -27.41 -49.53 38.49
CA ASP A 984 -28.31 -50.20 37.53
C ASP A 984 -29.62 -49.53 37.06
N ALA A 985 -29.92 -49.82 35.79
CA ALA A 985 -31.22 -49.73 35.11
C ALA A 985 -31.83 -48.35 34.78
N ALA A 986 -31.09 -47.52 34.03
CA ALA A 986 -31.70 -46.55 33.10
C ALA A 986 -31.00 -46.65 31.72
N ALA A 987 -31.54 -47.49 30.83
CA ALA A 987 -30.90 -47.83 29.57
C ALA A 987 -31.33 -46.95 28.39
N ALA A 988 -30.32 -46.48 27.64
CA ALA A 988 -30.32 -46.12 26.21
C ALA A 988 -31.50 -45.30 25.61
N SER A 989 -31.16 -44.08 25.20
CA SER A 989 -31.39 -43.68 23.80
C SER A 989 -30.20 -42.87 23.25
N SER A 990 -28.97 -43.33 23.51
CA SER A 990 -27.80 -42.87 22.75
C SER A 990 -27.96 -43.34 21.31
N SER A 991 -28.10 -42.41 20.36
CA SER A 991 -27.99 -42.73 18.95
C SER A 991 -26.56 -43.20 18.67
N GLU A 992 -26.38 -44.50 18.46
CA GLU A 992 -25.13 -45.03 17.94
C GLU A 992 -24.83 -44.31 16.62
N ILE A 993 -23.65 -43.70 16.53
CA ILE A 993 -23.19 -43.10 15.27
C ILE A 993 -22.88 -44.28 14.36
N ILE A 994 -23.83 -44.61 13.47
CA ILE A 994 -23.66 -45.67 12.47
C ILE A 994 -22.53 -45.25 11.53
N ARG A 995 -21.32 -45.71 11.83
CA ARG A 995 -20.16 -45.57 10.96
C ARG A 995 -20.30 -46.56 9.81
N PRO A 996 -19.96 -46.17 8.57
CA PRO A 996 -19.90 -47.14 7.49
C PRO A 996 -18.75 -48.13 7.72
N ASP A 997 -18.97 -49.39 7.39
CA ASP A 997 -17.88 -50.36 7.26
C ASP A 997 -16.95 -49.95 6.10
N PHE A 998 -15.65 -50.10 6.31
CA PHE A 998 -14.65 -49.90 5.28
C PHE A 998 -14.84 -50.91 4.15
N LYS A 999 -14.90 -50.40 2.91
CA LYS A 999 -15.01 -51.21 1.70
C LYS A 999 -13.88 -50.79 0.76
N PRO A 1000 -12.90 -51.68 0.49
CA PRO A 1000 -11.80 -51.38 -0.43
C PRO A 1000 -12.33 -50.90 -1.78
N THR A 1001 -11.81 -49.78 -2.26
CA THR A 1001 -12.24 -49.17 -3.52
C THR A 1001 -11.91 -50.05 -4.73
N GLU A 1002 -12.81 -50.05 -5.72
CA GLU A 1002 -12.57 -50.66 -7.03
C GLU A 1002 -11.75 -49.75 -7.97
N LEU A 1003 -11.27 -48.59 -7.50
CA LEU A 1003 -10.51 -47.61 -8.29
C LEU A 1003 -9.25 -48.22 -8.90
N LYS A 1004 -9.16 -48.18 -10.23
CA LYS A 1004 -8.01 -48.70 -11.00
C LYS A 1004 -6.99 -47.61 -11.31
N ALA A 1005 -6.22 -47.21 -10.30
CA ALA A 1005 -5.03 -46.37 -10.48
C ALA A 1005 -3.74 -47.23 -10.63
N PRO A 1006 -2.60 -46.67 -11.09
CA PRO A 1006 -1.35 -47.42 -11.24
C PRO A 1006 -0.76 -47.94 -9.92
N PHE A 1007 -1.11 -47.29 -8.81
CA PHE A 1007 -0.93 -47.74 -7.45
C PHE A 1007 -2.11 -47.21 -6.63
N VAL A 1008 -2.66 -48.05 -5.75
CA VAL A 1008 -3.67 -47.69 -4.75
C VAL A 1008 -3.25 -48.40 -3.47
N GLU A 1009 -3.22 -47.66 -2.36
CA GLU A 1009 -2.97 -48.23 -1.04
C GLU A 1009 -4.14 -47.94 -0.11
N GLN A 1010 -4.50 -48.95 0.67
CA GLN A 1010 -5.66 -49.01 1.58
C GLN A 1010 -5.36 -49.86 2.84
N PHE A 1011 -4.11 -50.30 3.00
CA PHE A 1011 -3.60 -51.07 4.14
C PHE A 1011 -4.48 -52.27 4.53
N THR A 1012 -4.99 -52.97 3.52
CA THR A 1012 -5.57 -54.31 3.65
C THR A 1012 -4.52 -55.31 4.13
N ASP A 1013 -4.95 -56.48 4.62
CA ASP A 1013 -4.10 -57.40 5.39
C ASP A 1013 -2.88 -57.97 4.62
N ASP A 1014 -2.82 -57.78 3.30
CA ASP A 1014 -1.69 -58.13 2.43
C ASP A 1014 -0.60 -57.03 2.31
N TRP A 1015 -0.76 -55.86 2.94
CA TRP A 1015 0.11 -54.68 2.79
C TRP A 1015 1.61 -54.97 2.96
N ALA A 1016 1.98 -55.89 3.87
CA ALA A 1016 3.36 -56.28 4.15
C ALA A 1016 4.05 -57.01 2.98
N SER A 1017 3.30 -57.41 1.94
CA SER A 1017 3.86 -57.91 0.68
C SER A 1017 4.16 -56.79 -0.34
N ARG A 1018 3.64 -55.57 -0.10
CA ARG A 1018 3.73 -54.41 -1.00
C ARG A 1018 4.71 -53.34 -0.49
N TRP A 1019 4.90 -53.23 0.82
CA TRP A 1019 5.81 -52.30 1.46
C TRP A 1019 7.04 -52.99 2.07
N GLN A 1020 8.19 -52.33 1.96
CA GLN A 1020 9.46 -52.76 2.54
C GLN A 1020 10.01 -51.64 3.43
N ALA A 1021 10.28 -51.96 4.70
CA ALA A 1021 10.99 -51.07 5.62
C ALA A 1021 12.43 -50.86 5.17
N SER A 1022 12.95 -49.66 5.37
CA SER A 1022 14.36 -49.35 5.12
C SER A 1022 15.25 -49.84 6.26
N HIS A 1023 16.51 -50.12 5.93
CA HIS A 1023 17.61 -50.37 6.86
C HIS A 1023 18.80 -49.44 6.56
N ALA A 1024 18.56 -48.33 5.84
CA ALA A 1024 19.59 -47.35 5.49
C ALA A 1024 20.27 -46.75 6.74
N LYS A 1025 21.58 -46.53 6.67
CA LYS A 1025 22.31 -45.68 7.63
C LYS A 1025 22.28 -44.23 7.14
N LYS A 1026 22.13 -43.28 8.06
CA LYS A 1026 22.13 -41.85 7.77
C LYS A 1026 23.57 -41.34 7.64
N GLU A 1027 23.96 -40.95 6.42
CA GLU A 1027 25.18 -40.16 6.24
C GLU A 1027 25.01 -38.78 6.89
N LEU A 1028 26.03 -38.34 7.63
CA LEU A 1028 26.11 -37.03 8.27
C LEU A 1028 27.37 -36.33 7.79
N ASP A 1029 27.22 -35.17 7.14
CA ASP A 1029 28.35 -34.37 6.67
C ASP A 1029 29.20 -33.86 7.84
N GLY A 1030 30.36 -34.47 8.06
CA GLY A 1030 31.45 -33.91 8.87
C GLY A 1030 31.47 -34.22 10.37
N ALA A 1031 30.76 -35.26 10.85
CA ALA A 1031 30.77 -35.65 12.27
C ALA A 1031 31.14 -37.13 12.50
N GLU A 1032 32.38 -37.39 12.93
CA GLU A 1032 32.76 -38.69 13.53
C GLU A 1032 32.24 -38.78 14.97
N THR A 1033 31.05 -39.33 15.14
CA THR A 1033 30.46 -39.70 16.44
C THR A 1033 29.81 -41.07 16.35
N GLU A 1034 30.13 -41.99 17.25
CA GLU A 1034 29.75 -43.42 17.22
C GLU A 1034 28.27 -43.70 17.60
N GLU A 1035 27.33 -42.89 17.11
CA GLU A 1035 25.90 -43.19 17.13
C GLU A 1035 25.45 -43.60 15.72
N GLU A 1036 25.20 -44.89 15.50
CA GLU A 1036 24.67 -45.36 14.21
C GLU A 1036 23.17 -45.03 14.05
N TRP A 1037 22.87 -43.79 13.64
CA TRP A 1037 21.51 -43.31 13.34
C TRP A 1037 20.96 -43.97 12.05
N ALA A 1038 20.63 -45.26 12.12
CA ALA A 1038 19.95 -46.00 11.06
C ALA A 1038 18.43 -45.77 11.08
N PHE A 1039 17.78 -45.98 9.94
CA PHE A 1039 16.33 -46.05 9.85
C PHE A 1039 15.88 -47.42 10.40
N VAL A 1040 15.44 -47.44 11.66
CA VAL A 1040 15.12 -48.68 12.43
C VAL A 1040 13.70 -48.68 13.01
N GLY A 1041 12.88 -47.69 12.66
CA GLY A 1041 11.52 -47.56 13.19
C GLY A 1041 10.55 -48.63 12.67
N ASN A 1042 9.74 -49.14 13.59
CA ASN A 1042 8.71 -50.15 13.36
C ASN A 1042 7.41 -49.54 12.83
N TRP A 1043 6.80 -50.30 11.92
CA TRP A 1043 5.56 -49.95 11.22
C TRP A 1043 4.51 -51.04 11.44
N GLU A 1044 3.31 -50.65 11.84
CA GLU A 1044 2.15 -51.53 11.98
C GLU A 1044 0.95 -50.95 11.22
N VAL A 1045 -0.08 -51.76 10.99
CA VAL A 1045 -1.30 -51.34 10.29
C VAL A 1045 -2.50 -51.50 11.22
N GLU A 1046 -3.08 -50.37 11.62
CA GLU A 1046 -4.05 -50.25 12.71
C GLU A 1046 -5.14 -49.24 12.35
N GLU A 1047 -6.28 -49.27 13.03
CA GLU A 1047 -7.30 -48.23 12.91
C GLU A 1047 -6.84 -46.90 13.55
N PRO A 1048 -7.28 -45.74 13.04
CA PRO A 1048 -7.00 -44.45 13.67
C PRO A 1048 -7.73 -44.33 15.02
N ILE A 1049 -6.99 -44.04 16.09
CA ILE A 1049 -7.55 -43.76 17.42
C ILE A 1049 -8.16 -42.34 17.53
N VAL A 1050 -7.71 -41.39 16.69
CA VAL A 1050 -8.25 -40.03 16.58
C VAL A 1050 -8.98 -39.86 15.26
N TYR A 1051 -10.20 -39.31 15.32
CA TYR A 1051 -11.13 -39.15 14.19
C TYR A 1051 -11.48 -40.46 13.45
N LYS A 1052 -11.75 -41.55 14.19
CA LYS A 1052 -12.33 -42.79 13.62
C LYS A 1052 -13.71 -42.52 13.02
N GLY A 1053 -13.77 -42.31 11.71
CA GLY A 1053 -14.98 -42.03 10.94
C GLY A 1053 -15.58 -43.23 10.21
N ILE A 1054 -14.76 -44.25 9.92
CA ILE A 1054 -15.12 -45.47 9.19
C ILE A 1054 -14.63 -46.67 10.03
N GLU A 1055 -15.43 -47.73 10.08
CA GLU A 1055 -15.12 -48.95 10.85
C GLU A 1055 -14.25 -49.88 9.99
N GLY A 1056 -13.07 -50.31 10.48
CA GLY A 1056 -12.14 -51.13 9.69
C GLY A 1056 -11.22 -50.38 8.70
N ASP A 1057 -11.27 -49.04 8.67
CA ASP A 1057 -10.37 -48.19 7.87
C ASP A 1057 -8.99 -48.13 8.54
N LYS A 1058 -8.05 -48.98 8.09
CA LYS A 1058 -6.71 -49.08 8.68
C LYS A 1058 -5.73 -48.13 7.99
N GLY A 1059 -4.85 -47.51 8.78
CA GLY A 1059 -3.70 -46.74 8.31
C GLY A 1059 -2.38 -47.40 8.69
N LEU A 1060 -1.30 -46.99 8.01
CA LEU A 1060 0.06 -47.35 8.40
C LEU A 1060 0.55 -46.42 9.53
N VAL A 1061 0.92 -47.01 10.66
CA VAL A 1061 1.22 -46.32 11.92
C VAL A 1061 2.70 -46.47 12.31
N LEU A 1062 3.28 -45.36 12.73
CA LEU A 1062 4.64 -45.24 13.28
C LEU A 1062 4.60 -45.59 14.78
N LYS A 1063 5.22 -46.70 15.21
CA LYS A 1063 5.11 -47.13 16.63
C LYS A 1063 6.20 -46.53 17.54
N ASP A 1064 7.42 -46.36 17.05
CA ASP A 1064 8.55 -45.89 17.88
C ASP A 1064 8.65 -44.36 17.96
N LYS A 1065 8.68 -43.86 19.19
CA LYS A 1065 8.89 -42.44 19.49
C LYS A 1065 10.38 -42.09 19.40
N ALA A 1066 10.70 -41.01 18.68
CA ALA A 1066 12.06 -40.50 18.42
C ALA A 1066 13.01 -41.41 17.59
N ALA A 1067 12.49 -42.40 16.85
CA ALA A 1067 13.23 -43.13 15.82
C ALA A 1067 13.17 -42.42 14.45
N HIS A 1068 14.10 -42.75 13.54
CA HIS A 1068 13.99 -42.41 12.12
C HIS A 1068 13.22 -43.53 11.39
N HIS A 1069 12.19 -43.16 10.62
CA HIS A 1069 11.27 -44.10 9.97
C HIS A 1069 11.26 -43.88 8.46
N ALA A 1070 11.50 -44.93 7.68
CA ALA A 1070 11.42 -44.88 6.22
C ALA A 1070 10.92 -46.22 5.66
N ILE A 1071 10.04 -46.16 4.66
CA ILE A 1071 9.38 -47.32 4.05
C ILE A 1071 9.10 -47.04 2.57
N SER A 1072 9.23 -48.06 1.72
CA SER A 1072 9.03 -47.92 0.28
C SER A 1072 8.11 -49.01 -0.27
N ALA A 1073 7.34 -48.69 -1.31
CA ALA A 1073 6.54 -49.64 -2.07
C ALA A 1073 6.91 -49.54 -3.55
N LYS A 1074 7.37 -50.63 -4.16
CA LYS A 1074 7.77 -50.60 -5.57
C LYS A 1074 6.57 -50.76 -6.48
N PHE A 1075 6.36 -49.77 -7.34
CA PHE A 1075 5.27 -49.79 -8.31
C PHE A 1075 5.44 -50.95 -9.32
N PRO A 1076 4.35 -51.66 -9.69
CA PRO A 1076 4.41 -52.73 -10.70
C PRO A 1076 4.93 -52.26 -12.06
N LYS A 1077 4.67 -50.98 -12.41
CA LYS A 1077 5.18 -50.27 -13.60
C LYS A 1077 5.33 -48.79 -13.27
N ALA A 1078 6.32 -48.11 -13.85
CA ALA A 1078 6.49 -46.67 -13.69
C ALA A 1078 5.32 -45.88 -14.32
N ILE A 1079 4.93 -44.74 -13.71
CA ILE A 1079 3.78 -43.94 -14.14
C ILE A 1079 4.19 -42.96 -15.25
N ASP A 1080 3.51 -43.05 -16.38
CA ASP A 1080 3.57 -42.13 -17.52
C ASP A 1080 2.40 -41.13 -17.44
N ASN A 1081 2.66 -39.93 -16.90
CA ASN A 1081 1.69 -38.83 -16.77
C ASN A 1081 1.82 -37.78 -17.90
N LYS A 1082 2.49 -38.14 -18.99
CA LYS A 1082 2.88 -37.24 -20.10
C LYS A 1082 1.75 -36.48 -20.78
N LYS A 1083 0.55 -37.05 -20.72
CA LYS A 1083 -0.69 -36.65 -21.41
C LYS A 1083 -1.92 -36.83 -20.50
N LYS A 1084 -1.71 -36.89 -19.18
CA LYS A 1084 -2.72 -37.19 -18.17
C LYS A 1084 -2.32 -36.49 -16.88
N THR A 1085 -3.24 -35.78 -16.24
CA THR A 1085 -3.01 -35.21 -14.91
C THR A 1085 -2.52 -36.31 -13.95
N LEU A 1086 -1.37 -36.10 -13.32
CA LEU A 1086 -0.91 -36.96 -12.24
C LEU A 1086 -1.67 -36.58 -10.98
N VAL A 1087 -2.80 -37.24 -10.74
CA VAL A 1087 -3.48 -37.16 -9.46
C VAL A 1087 -2.71 -38.06 -8.48
N VAL A 1088 -2.22 -37.46 -7.39
CA VAL A 1088 -1.71 -38.21 -6.23
C VAL A 1088 -2.50 -37.75 -5.01
N GLN A 1089 -3.10 -38.69 -4.31
CA GLN A 1089 -3.88 -38.46 -3.11
C GLN A 1089 -3.34 -39.40 -2.02
N TYR A 1090 -3.24 -38.87 -0.81
CA TYR A 1090 -2.79 -39.55 0.40
C TYR A 1090 -3.41 -38.82 1.60
N GLU A 1091 -3.42 -39.47 2.75
CA GLU A 1091 -3.92 -38.88 4.00
C GLU A 1091 -2.91 -39.14 5.12
N VAL A 1092 -2.76 -38.17 6.04
CA VAL A 1092 -1.89 -38.30 7.22
C VAL A 1092 -2.69 -37.82 8.44
N LYS A 1093 -3.10 -38.76 9.29
CA LYS A 1093 -3.81 -38.52 10.55
C LYS A 1093 -2.83 -38.62 11.72
N LEU A 1094 -2.47 -37.49 12.34
CA LEU A 1094 -1.58 -37.45 13.52
C LEU A 1094 -2.32 -37.98 14.77
N GLN A 1095 -2.04 -39.22 15.16
CA GLN A 1095 -2.75 -39.92 16.26
C GLN A 1095 -2.38 -39.35 17.64
N ASP A 1096 -1.14 -39.54 18.08
CA ASP A 1096 -0.59 -39.05 19.36
C ASP A 1096 -0.07 -37.60 19.29
N GLY A 1097 -0.29 -36.91 18.16
CA GLY A 1097 0.35 -35.63 17.85
C GLY A 1097 1.83 -35.75 17.44
N LEU A 1098 2.46 -34.60 17.19
CA LEU A 1098 3.86 -34.47 16.78
C LEU A 1098 4.37 -33.08 17.24
N GLU A 1099 5.49 -33.04 17.96
CA GLU A 1099 6.03 -31.80 18.56
C GLU A 1099 6.98 -31.06 17.61
N CYS A 1100 7.93 -31.79 17.02
CA CYS A 1100 8.81 -31.33 15.95
C CYS A 1100 9.25 -32.50 15.05
N GLY A 1101 8.79 -32.48 13.81
CA GLY A 1101 9.10 -33.44 12.76
C GLY A 1101 8.11 -33.37 11.61
N GLY A 1102 8.42 -34.04 10.51
CA GLY A 1102 7.59 -34.04 9.29
C GLY A 1102 7.48 -35.40 8.64
N ALA A 1103 6.34 -35.66 8.00
CA ALA A 1103 5.99 -36.94 7.38
C ALA A 1103 5.80 -36.76 5.86
N TYR A 1104 6.77 -37.23 5.07
CA TYR A 1104 6.91 -36.84 3.67
C TYR A 1104 6.74 -38.02 2.71
N MET A 1105 5.86 -37.88 1.72
CA MET A 1105 5.83 -38.75 0.55
C MET A 1105 6.78 -38.21 -0.52
N LYS A 1106 7.73 -39.03 -0.96
CA LYS A 1106 8.70 -38.75 -2.03
C LYS A 1106 8.31 -39.52 -3.30
N LEU A 1107 8.24 -38.84 -4.42
CA LEU A 1107 8.02 -39.41 -5.74
C LEU A 1107 9.38 -39.66 -6.40
N LEU A 1108 9.83 -40.91 -6.53
CA LEU A 1108 11.16 -41.26 -7.05
C LEU A 1108 11.14 -41.45 -8.57
N GLN A 1109 12.29 -41.30 -9.23
CA GLN A 1109 12.45 -41.71 -10.64
C GLN A 1109 12.94 -43.16 -10.70
N ASP A 1110 12.48 -43.95 -11.67
CA ASP A 1110 13.00 -45.31 -11.88
C ASP A 1110 14.49 -45.27 -12.22
N ASN A 1111 15.30 -45.96 -11.41
CA ASN A 1111 16.76 -45.94 -11.48
C ASN A 1111 17.30 -47.28 -10.99
N LYS A 1112 18.18 -47.91 -11.79
CA LYS A 1112 18.78 -49.22 -11.47
C LYS A 1112 19.68 -49.21 -10.21
N LYS A 1113 20.01 -48.05 -9.66
CA LYS A 1113 20.74 -47.91 -8.39
C LYS A 1113 19.84 -47.85 -7.14
N LEU A 1114 18.53 -47.68 -7.29
CA LEU A 1114 17.62 -47.64 -6.14
C LEU A 1114 17.33 -49.06 -5.64
N LYS A 1115 17.75 -49.35 -4.41
CA LYS A 1115 17.23 -50.49 -3.63
C LYS A 1115 16.17 -49.99 -2.65
N THR A 1116 15.15 -50.81 -2.40
CA THR A 1116 13.97 -50.45 -1.59
C THR A 1116 14.22 -50.56 -0.07
N ASP A 1117 15.25 -51.32 0.32
CA ASP A 1117 15.80 -51.47 1.67
C ASP A 1117 16.84 -50.40 2.04
N GLU A 1118 17.31 -49.58 1.09
CA GLU A 1118 18.30 -48.51 1.33
C GLU A 1118 17.71 -47.09 1.19
N PHE A 1119 16.40 -46.95 1.41
CA PHE A 1119 15.66 -45.70 1.24
C PHE A 1119 15.77 -44.75 2.45
N SER A 1120 15.99 -43.45 2.23
CA SER A 1120 16.32 -42.48 3.29
C SER A 1120 15.89 -41.03 3.01
N ASN A 1121 16.15 -40.14 3.97
CA ASN A 1121 16.03 -38.69 3.80
C ASN A 1121 16.93 -38.16 2.66
N ALA A 1122 18.06 -38.81 2.37
CA ALA A 1122 18.97 -38.46 1.27
C ALA A 1122 18.55 -39.06 -0.10
N SER A 1123 17.64 -40.05 -0.15
CA SER A 1123 17.25 -40.66 -1.43
C SER A 1123 16.64 -39.64 -2.40
N PRO A 1124 17.09 -39.59 -3.67
CA PRO A 1124 16.71 -38.57 -4.64
C PRO A 1124 15.26 -38.75 -5.12
N TYR A 1125 14.56 -37.64 -5.33
CA TYR A 1125 13.15 -37.59 -5.70
C TYR A 1125 12.88 -36.55 -6.80
N VAL A 1126 11.76 -36.70 -7.49
CA VAL A 1126 11.19 -35.80 -8.51
C VAL A 1126 10.22 -34.80 -7.87
N ILE A 1127 9.39 -35.28 -6.93
CA ILE A 1127 8.45 -34.49 -6.14
C ILE A 1127 8.56 -34.95 -4.68
N MET A 1128 8.46 -34.06 -3.71
CA MET A 1128 8.26 -34.42 -2.31
C MET A 1128 7.17 -33.53 -1.71
N PHE A 1129 6.24 -34.14 -0.98
CA PHE A 1129 5.18 -33.43 -0.31
C PHE A 1129 4.80 -34.10 1.02
N GLY A 1130 4.54 -33.29 2.03
CA GLY A 1130 4.23 -33.75 3.37
C GLY A 1130 3.89 -32.61 4.32
N PRO A 1131 3.07 -32.85 5.36
CA PRO A 1131 3.02 -31.95 6.50
C PRO A 1131 4.36 -32.02 7.28
N ASP A 1132 4.98 -30.85 7.46
CA ASP A 1132 5.98 -30.62 8.48
C ASP A 1132 5.33 -29.88 9.66
N LYS A 1133 5.69 -30.29 10.88
CA LYS A 1133 5.14 -29.75 12.11
C LYS A 1133 6.23 -29.63 13.17
N CYS A 1134 6.76 -28.42 13.30
CA CYS A 1134 7.52 -27.98 14.48
C CYS A 1134 6.82 -26.77 15.09
N GLY A 1135 6.29 -26.94 16.31
CA GLY A 1135 5.43 -25.95 16.96
C GLY A 1135 3.95 -26.05 16.55
N SER A 1136 3.23 -24.94 16.63
CA SER A 1136 1.77 -24.88 16.46
C SER A 1136 1.27 -24.85 15.01
N THR A 1137 2.14 -24.59 14.02
CA THR A 1137 1.74 -24.52 12.60
C THR A 1137 1.94 -25.86 11.90
N ASN A 1138 0.88 -26.41 11.32
CA ASN A 1138 0.97 -27.49 10.34
C ASN A 1138 1.33 -26.86 8.97
N LYS A 1139 2.60 -26.89 8.56
CA LYS A 1139 3.02 -26.37 7.25
C LYS A 1139 3.10 -27.52 6.24
N VAL A 1140 2.34 -27.44 5.16
CA VAL A 1140 2.50 -28.38 4.03
C VAL A 1140 3.67 -27.90 3.18
N ILE A 1141 4.73 -28.70 3.10
CA ILE A 1141 5.88 -28.39 2.24
C ILE A 1141 5.71 -29.15 0.93
N THR A 1142 5.57 -28.43 -0.18
CA THR A 1142 5.57 -28.97 -1.54
C THR A 1142 6.89 -28.61 -2.21
N ALA A 1143 7.79 -29.58 -2.36
CA ALA A 1143 9.12 -29.39 -2.94
C ALA A 1143 9.22 -30.10 -4.30
N PHE A 1144 9.36 -29.31 -5.37
CA PHE A 1144 9.71 -29.81 -6.70
C PHE A 1144 11.23 -29.85 -6.86
N SER A 1145 11.79 -30.99 -7.22
CA SER A 1145 13.22 -31.10 -7.54
C SER A 1145 13.40 -31.35 -9.03
N LEU A 1146 13.64 -30.27 -9.77
CA LEU A 1146 14.23 -30.36 -11.10
C LEU A 1146 15.72 -30.67 -10.91
N MET A 1147 16.10 -31.94 -11.05
CA MET A 1147 17.52 -32.30 -11.12
C MET A 1147 18.20 -31.50 -12.25
N PRO A 1148 19.33 -30.83 -12.00
CA PRO A 1148 20.06 -30.15 -13.04
C PRO A 1148 20.49 -31.17 -14.10
N ILE A 1149 20.28 -30.84 -15.38
CA ILE A 1149 20.84 -31.60 -16.49
C ILE A 1149 22.37 -31.49 -16.37
N ALA A 1150 23.03 -32.57 -15.95
CA ALA A 1150 24.48 -32.62 -15.91
C ALA A 1150 25.05 -32.30 -17.30
N PRO A 1151 26.07 -31.44 -17.41
CA PRO A 1151 26.57 -31.00 -18.71
C PRO A 1151 27.20 -32.18 -19.46
N PHE A 1152 26.51 -32.62 -20.51
CA PHE A 1152 27.14 -33.42 -21.56
C PHE A 1152 28.06 -32.50 -22.38
N CYS A 1153 29.28 -32.97 -22.65
CA CYS A 1153 30.26 -32.33 -23.53
C CYS A 1153 29.88 -32.46 -25.01
#